data_AF-A0A927SWF8-F1
#
_entry.id   AF-A0A927SWF8-F1
#
_cell.length_a   1.000
_cell.length_b   1.000
_cell.length_c   1.000
_cell.angle_alpha   90.00
_cell.angle_beta   90.00
_cell.angle_gamma   90.00
#
_symmetry.space_group_name_H-M   'P 1'
#
loop_
_entity.id
_entity.type
_entity.pdbx_description
1 polymer ?
#
loop_
_entity_poly.entity_id
_entity_poly.type
_entity_poly.pdbx_seq_one_letter_code
_entity_poly.pdbx_strand_id
1 'polypeptide(L)'
;MNDNGHERIRQAIENGYGGLNGDDRLADRIISKTTRSWRMPSLRPLAVTVIMLILMVGVALALVPQFFSMDDAGSWTYVDNQLLYQGAEAKHPTVVLEAEGIRHMVAEEGTGLLYYITRAQGGGFTLHNTTNYGKELYPNRHINAKYRIQDIDIVSGSLYMLADTTTGSGQLYRLHALDDSIPDELLNVADWENKGTTAFTVDDYTLYAYNAQTQQLAAINLQNRTLLNAPIMAGNLSAIATGYQLEGEQYVLAISEGKLLAIGTTSGKRLDTGVKLPADAATLDSDSYSVHVGDSAGMVVGTYDITDLSGVELRQLYIVDGFTKTVAYEYAEAKMKEKYPDVEIVHRWTNGEIDYKTEMMSGEAGIDIVCFQDYTAFAPMALLLKNGAILDLTDEPSITAVHADYLDVWELVSAGGRQYGVMDTTCATPTLWEVDVKIAEKIGWEVPDGVWTWNDFDQLIDLVITYNQTAEKPIWLLADEGLPGYGFKQFDAIYLDFFSGTSHYDSEEYLGVIRREQKMALHDLKKPYNVRAEQLDGNTLLRVQGTSGRQVFKDRDFILPPTFDADDPVYVTSVMPLVVNANTKMKDEAIYFLSCLISVEAESLNNPYYSGQWLKDESLYTAQVDPFILKMEGAGASERNKELLRFVLEHSVPMQRIIEVWQIQVRELLPALQAGEITPEEYAAIVQRQADMILGE
;
A
#
# COMPACT_ATOMS: atom_id res chain seq x y z
N MET A 1 34.08 46.15 -13.06
CA MET A 1 33.25 45.13 -13.73
C MET A 1 32.84 45.72 -15.06
N ASN A 2 33.04 45.00 -16.15
CA ASN A 2 32.91 45.50 -17.52
C ASN A 2 31.45 45.43 -17.98
N ASP A 3 31.04 46.32 -18.88
CA ASP A 3 29.67 46.62 -19.30
C ASP A 3 28.85 45.42 -19.83
N ASN A 4 29.50 44.29 -20.14
CA ASN A 4 28.84 43.05 -20.60
C ASN A 4 27.98 42.33 -19.55
N GLY A 5 28.09 42.69 -18.26
CA GLY A 5 27.25 42.09 -17.20
C GLY A 5 25.82 42.64 -17.19
N HIS A 6 25.65 43.92 -17.55
CA HIS A 6 24.35 44.59 -17.51
C HIS A 6 23.44 44.16 -18.68
N GLU A 7 24.01 43.95 -19.86
CA GLU A 7 23.26 43.52 -21.05
C GLU A 7 22.71 42.09 -20.90
N ARG A 8 23.45 41.20 -20.22
CA ARG A 8 23.03 39.81 -19.97
C ARG A 8 21.88 39.71 -18.95
N ILE A 9 21.87 40.60 -17.96
CA ILE A 9 20.77 40.67 -16.97
C ILE A 9 19.52 41.25 -17.64
N ARG A 10 19.67 42.23 -18.54
CA ARG A 10 18.56 42.80 -19.32
C ARG A 10 17.92 41.74 -20.24
N GLN A 11 18.73 41.01 -21.00
CA GLN A 11 18.27 39.91 -21.86
C GLN A 11 17.60 38.78 -21.07
N ALA A 12 18.09 38.45 -19.87
CA ALA A 12 17.46 37.43 -19.02
C ALA A 12 16.07 37.85 -18.51
N ILE A 13 15.86 39.16 -18.27
CA ILE A 13 14.57 39.71 -17.85
C ILE A 13 13.59 39.79 -19.02
N GLU A 14 14.07 40.17 -20.21
CA GLU A 14 13.24 40.25 -21.43
C GLU A 14 12.85 38.88 -21.99
N ASN A 15 13.72 37.86 -21.84
CA ASN A 15 13.45 36.49 -22.31
C ASN A 15 12.59 35.65 -21.35
N GLY A 16 12.50 36.03 -20.07
CA GLY A 16 11.75 35.30 -19.05
C GLY A 16 10.27 35.68 -18.94
N TYR A 17 9.87 36.83 -19.49
CA TYR A 17 8.50 37.34 -19.41
C TYR A 17 7.97 37.62 -20.81
N GLY A 18 7.46 36.56 -21.45
CA GLY A 18 6.68 36.68 -22.69
C GLY A 18 5.46 37.57 -22.47
N GLY A 19 5.48 38.76 -23.08
CA GLY A 19 4.28 39.54 -23.39
C GLY A 19 3.72 40.40 -22.27
N LEU A 20 4.38 41.54 -21.98
CA LEU A 20 3.67 42.73 -21.53
C LEU A 20 4.23 43.96 -22.26
N ASN A 21 3.43 44.49 -23.18
CA ASN A 21 3.64 45.82 -23.75
C ASN A 21 3.49 46.87 -22.65
N GLY A 22 4.60 47.57 -22.37
CA GLY A 22 4.62 48.92 -21.82
C GLY A 22 4.68 49.06 -20.30
N ASP A 23 5.90 49.13 -19.75
CA ASP A 23 6.31 50.25 -18.86
C ASP A 23 7.85 50.21 -18.62
N ASP A 24 8.62 51.00 -19.39
CA ASP A 24 10.09 51.08 -19.33
C ASP A 24 10.66 51.62 -17.99
N ARG A 25 9.80 51.99 -17.04
CA ARG A 25 10.21 52.67 -15.79
C ARG A 25 10.61 51.73 -14.64
N LEU A 26 10.34 50.43 -14.74
CA LEU A 26 10.63 49.49 -13.65
C LEU A 26 12.08 48.97 -13.68
N ALA A 27 12.64 48.73 -14.88
CA ALA A 27 14.01 48.27 -15.05
C ALA A 27 15.05 49.32 -14.60
N ASP A 28 14.84 50.59 -14.94
CA ASP A 28 15.73 51.70 -14.55
C ASP A 28 15.71 51.98 -13.03
N ARG A 29 14.60 51.65 -12.35
CA ARG A 29 14.48 51.77 -10.88
C ARG A 29 15.27 50.70 -10.13
N ILE A 30 15.43 49.51 -10.71
CA ILE A 30 16.19 48.43 -10.11
C ILE A 30 17.70 48.70 -10.26
N ILE A 31 18.15 49.14 -11.44
CA ILE A 31 19.57 49.43 -11.70
C ILE A 31 20.10 50.62 -10.89
N SER A 32 19.28 51.67 -10.66
CA SER A 32 19.69 52.85 -9.88
C SER A 32 19.76 52.63 -8.36
N LYS A 33 19.11 51.58 -7.83
CA LYS A 33 19.23 51.21 -6.41
C LYS A 33 20.50 50.41 -6.12
N THR A 34 20.98 49.60 -7.06
CA THR A 34 22.17 48.74 -6.85
C THR A 34 23.48 49.54 -6.93
N THR A 35 23.51 50.68 -7.61
CA THR A 35 24.72 51.51 -7.79
C THR A 35 24.96 52.54 -6.67
N ARG A 36 24.01 52.76 -5.75
CA ARG A 36 24.11 53.81 -4.71
C ARG A 36 24.70 53.37 -3.37
N SER A 37 24.95 52.08 -3.12
CA SER A 37 25.41 51.58 -1.81
C SER A 37 26.93 51.35 -1.67
N TRP A 38 27.74 51.60 -2.71
CA TRP A 38 29.19 51.33 -2.68
C TRP A 38 30.04 52.60 -2.61
N ARG A 39 29.91 53.37 -1.52
CA ARG A 39 30.96 54.32 -1.09
C ARG A 39 30.96 54.49 0.44
N MET A 40 31.76 53.69 1.14
CA MET A 40 32.41 54.11 2.39
C MET A 40 33.80 53.46 2.56
N PRO A 41 34.77 54.15 3.20
CA PRO A 41 36.14 53.69 3.37
C PRO A 41 36.36 52.92 4.69
N SER A 42 37.29 51.96 4.66
CA SER A 42 37.86 51.20 5.80
C SER A 42 36.93 50.21 6.56
N LEU A 43 36.67 49.04 5.95
CA LEU A 43 36.09 47.86 6.63
C LEU A 43 37.01 46.63 6.58
N ARG A 44 38.33 46.82 6.68
CA ARG A 44 39.27 45.69 6.75
C ARG A 44 39.22 44.89 8.07
N PRO A 45 38.89 45.45 9.25
CA PRO A 45 38.69 44.64 10.45
C PRO A 45 37.35 43.88 10.42
N LEU A 46 36.28 44.52 9.93
CA LEU A 46 34.92 43.97 9.97
C LEU A 46 34.70 42.85 8.93
N ALA A 47 35.30 42.95 7.74
CA ALA A 47 35.23 41.86 6.75
C ALA A 47 35.99 40.61 7.21
N VAL A 48 37.11 40.77 7.93
CA VAL A 48 37.83 39.63 8.53
C VAL A 48 37.06 39.07 9.72
N THR A 49 36.44 39.90 10.55
CA THR A 49 35.56 39.43 11.64
C THR A 49 34.31 38.74 11.11
N VAL A 50 33.69 39.23 10.03
CA VAL A 50 32.50 38.61 9.42
C VAL A 50 32.85 37.33 8.65
N ILE A 51 33.99 37.27 7.96
CA ILE A 51 34.47 36.03 7.33
C ILE A 51 34.88 35.02 8.40
N MET A 52 35.51 35.45 9.51
CA MET A 52 35.75 34.57 10.67
C MET A 52 34.45 34.19 11.38
N LEU A 53 33.43 35.05 11.44
CA LEU A 53 32.13 34.70 12.01
C LEU A 53 31.38 33.72 11.11
N ILE A 54 31.46 33.88 9.78
CA ILE A 54 30.85 32.97 8.80
C ILE A 54 31.63 31.64 8.74
N LEU A 55 32.96 31.67 8.86
CA LEU A 55 33.76 30.45 9.02
C LEU A 55 33.53 29.81 10.40
N MET A 56 33.38 30.58 11.48
CA MET A 56 33.05 30.03 12.80
C MET A 56 31.61 29.54 12.89
N VAL A 57 30.65 30.14 12.18
CA VAL A 57 29.25 29.68 12.08
C VAL A 57 29.14 28.50 11.13
N GLY A 58 29.90 28.47 10.03
CA GLY A 58 30.01 27.30 9.14
C GLY A 58 30.75 26.12 9.78
N VAL A 59 31.75 26.39 10.63
CA VAL A 59 32.42 25.36 11.46
C VAL A 59 31.55 24.98 12.67
N ALA A 60 30.72 25.89 13.21
CA ALA A 60 29.78 25.57 14.29
C ALA A 60 28.55 24.78 13.81
N LEU A 61 28.08 24.99 12.57
CA LEU A 61 27.06 24.15 11.93
C LEU A 61 27.59 22.75 11.57
N ALA A 62 28.91 22.59 11.41
CA ALA A 62 29.58 21.29 11.24
C ALA A 62 29.91 20.58 12.58
N LEU A 63 29.51 21.15 13.73
CA LEU A 63 29.81 20.61 15.07
C LEU A 63 28.57 20.09 15.81
N VAL A 64 27.39 20.10 15.17
CA VAL A 64 26.19 19.46 15.71
C VAL A 64 26.14 18.03 15.18
N PRO A 65 26.04 16.99 16.04
CA PRO A 65 25.90 15.61 15.58
C PRO A 65 24.65 15.49 14.72
N GLN A 66 24.80 15.05 13.47
CA GLN A 66 23.67 14.77 12.60
C GLN A 66 23.55 13.25 12.48
N PHE A 67 22.43 12.70 12.94
CA PHE A 67 22.15 11.27 12.81
C PHE A 67 21.15 11.06 11.69
N PHE A 68 21.27 9.94 11.00
CA PHE A 68 20.42 9.53 9.90
C PHE A 68 20.03 8.06 10.06
N SER A 69 18.81 7.72 9.65
CA SER A 69 18.30 6.34 9.57
C SER A 69 17.08 6.30 8.64
N MET A 70 16.78 5.15 8.03
CA MET A 70 15.70 5.04 7.03
C MET A 70 14.86 3.79 7.17
N ASP A 71 13.65 3.88 6.61
CA ASP A 71 12.74 2.77 6.35
C ASP A 71 12.23 2.88 4.90
N ASP A 72 11.47 1.88 4.42
CA ASP A 72 10.90 1.88 3.07
C ASP A 72 9.96 3.07 2.78
N ALA A 73 9.44 3.73 3.83
CA ALA A 73 8.49 4.81 3.72
C ALA A 73 9.15 6.19 3.73
N GLY A 74 10.41 6.31 4.12
CA GLY A 74 11.13 7.59 4.15
C GLY A 74 12.40 7.63 5.00
N SER A 75 12.93 8.84 5.14
CA SER A 75 14.19 9.10 5.82
C SER A 75 14.02 9.91 7.10
N TRP A 76 14.72 9.51 8.15
CA TRP A 76 14.83 10.22 9.42
C TRP A 76 16.15 10.99 9.52
N THR A 77 16.07 12.25 9.91
CA THR A 77 17.26 13.12 10.07
C THR A 77 17.19 13.85 11.40
N TYR A 78 18.26 13.80 12.17
CA TYR A 78 18.40 14.61 13.38
C TYR A 78 19.35 15.78 13.13
N VAL A 79 18.86 17.01 13.27
CA VAL A 79 19.66 18.23 13.12
C VAL A 79 19.14 19.32 14.04
N ASP A 80 20.03 20.11 14.65
CA ASP A 80 19.67 21.25 15.51
C ASP A 80 18.65 20.92 16.63
N ASN A 81 18.80 19.75 17.27
CA ASN A 81 17.87 19.20 18.27
C ASN A 81 16.44 18.93 17.74
N GLN A 82 16.27 18.84 16.43
CA GLN A 82 15.03 18.51 15.77
C GLN A 82 15.16 17.16 15.08
N LEU A 83 14.17 16.32 15.30
CA LEU A 83 13.98 15.10 14.54
C LEU A 83 13.05 15.40 13.37
N LEU A 84 13.53 15.11 12.17
CA LEU A 84 12.87 15.35 10.90
C LEU A 84 12.53 14.01 10.25
N TYR A 85 11.41 13.97 9.52
CA TYR A 85 11.05 12.84 8.65
C TYR A 85 10.70 13.35 7.26
N GLN A 86 11.20 12.67 6.24
CA GLN A 86 10.89 12.93 4.84
C GLN A 86 10.41 11.64 4.19
N GLY A 87 9.12 11.56 3.86
CA GLY A 87 8.58 10.43 3.09
C GLY A 87 9.16 10.39 1.67
N ALA A 88 9.14 9.20 1.04
CA ALA A 88 9.68 8.99 -0.31
C ALA A 88 9.13 9.98 -1.37
N GLU A 89 7.85 10.36 -1.26
CA GLU A 89 7.22 11.33 -2.16
C GLU A 89 7.29 12.79 -1.67
N ALA A 90 7.78 13.02 -0.45
CA ALA A 90 7.81 14.33 0.17
C ALA A 90 8.96 15.17 -0.38
N LYS A 91 8.64 16.36 -0.89
CA LYS A 91 9.66 17.30 -1.41
C LYS A 91 10.56 17.89 -0.34
N HIS A 92 10.11 17.92 0.91
CA HIS A 92 10.82 18.53 2.02
C HIS A 92 10.63 17.71 3.31
N PRO A 93 11.67 17.61 4.17
CA PRO A 93 11.55 17.01 5.49
C PRO A 93 10.62 17.83 6.39
N THR A 94 9.86 17.13 7.23
CA THR A 94 8.93 17.70 8.22
C THR A 94 9.48 17.48 9.63
N VAL A 95 9.42 18.50 10.48
CA VAL A 95 9.79 18.35 11.91
C VAL A 95 8.77 17.45 12.58
N VAL A 96 9.23 16.32 13.10
CA VAL A 96 8.45 15.33 13.84
C VAL A 96 8.37 15.74 15.31
N LEU A 97 9.51 16.02 15.94
CA LEU A 97 9.59 16.48 17.33
C LEU A 97 10.92 17.18 17.63
N GLU A 98 10.96 17.90 18.75
CA GLU A 98 12.19 18.42 19.34
C GLU A 98 12.74 17.41 20.36
N ALA A 99 13.98 16.97 20.17
CA ALA A 99 14.67 16.05 21.07
C ALA A 99 16.11 16.51 21.30
N GLU A 100 16.51 16.70 22.55
CA GLU A 100 17.89 17.08 22.86
C GLU A 100 18.77 15.84 23.08
N GLY A 101 19.97 15.88 22.50
CA GLY A 101 21.03 14.94 22.85
C GLY A 101 20.79 13.51 22.40
N ILE A 102 20.16 13.32 21.23
CA ILE A 102 20.16 12.03 20.53
C ILE A 102 21.61 11.61 20.29
N ARG A 103 21.89 10.31 20.45
CA ARG A 103 23.22 9.71 20.31
C ARG A 103 23.29 8.60 19.27
N HIS A 104 22.17 7.93 19.06
CA HIS A 104 21.98 6.80 18.17
C HIS A 104 20.51 6.78 17.79
N MET A 105 20.21 6.42 16.55
CA MET A 105 18.84 6.21 16.11
C MET A 105 18.80 5.15 15.01
N VAL A 106 17.71 4.39 14.97
CA VAL A 106 17.46 3.35 13.97
C VAL A 106 15.95 3.30 13.69
N ALA A 107 15.57 3.27 12.42
CA ALA A 107 14.20 3.08 11.97
C ALA A 107 13.94 1.60 11.74
N GLU A 108 12.73 1.16 12.05
CA GLU A 108 12.30 -0.22 11.79
C GLU A 108 11.61 -0.30 10.42
N GLU A 109 12.12 -1.20 9.58
CA GLU A 109 11.63 -1.41 8.22
C GLU A 109 10.13 -1.75 8.21
N GLY A 110 9.39 -1.14 7.28
CA GLY A 110 7.96 -1.35 7.09
C GLY A 110 7.02 -0.79 8.18
N THR A 111 7.51 -0.26 9.31
CA THR A 111 6.62 0.18 10.41
C THR A 111 6.47 1.70 10.55
N GLY A 112 7.35 2.49 9.95
CA GLY A 112 7.38 3.95 10.12
C GLY A 112 7.73 4.38 11.55
N LEU A 113 8.39 3.50 12.31
CA LEU A 113 8.76 3.70 13.71
C LEU A 113 10.26 3.94 13.84
N LEU A 114 10.63 5.05 14.48
CA LEU A 114 12.02 5.35 14.83
C LEU A 114 12.29 5.04 16.30
N TYR A 115 13.38 4.34 16.56
CA TYR A 115 13.98 4.17 17.87
C TYR A 115 15.20 5.07 18.02
N TYR A 116 15.31 5.78 19.14
CA TYR A 116 16.46 6.66 19.37
C TYR A 116 16.90 6.71 20.83
N ILE A 117 18.19 6.94 21.05
CA ILE A 117 18.78 6.94 22.39
C ILE A 117 19.21 8.35 22.78
N THR A 118 18.77 8.79 23.97
CA THR A 118 19.26 10.02 24.60
C THR A 118 19.94 9.73 25.94
N ARG A 119 20.67 10.72 26.47
CA ARG A 119 21.29 10.62 27.79
C ARG A 119 20.25 10.90 28.88
N ALA A 120 20.08 9.99 29.83
CA ALA A 120 19.18 10.17 30.95
C ALA A 120 19.73 11.17 31.98
N GLN A 121 18.83 11.93 32.63
CA GLN A 121 19.17 12.76 33.79
C GLN A 121 19.59 11.85 34.96
N GLY A 122 20.90 11.68 35.16
CA GLY A 122 21.45 10.75 36.17
C GLY A 122 22.63 9.90 35.71
N GLY A 123 23.01 9.96 34.43
CA GLY A 123 24.25 9.32 33.93
C GLY A 123 24.07 7.98 33.21
N GLY A 124 22.84 7.59 32.87
CA GLY A 124 22.54 6.45 31.99
C GLY A 124 22.02 6.88 30.61
N PHE A 125 21.41 5.96 29.88
CA PHE A 125 20.78 6.19 28.59
C PHE A 125 19.29 5.85 28.64
N THR A 126 18.48 6.50 27.80
CA THR A 126 17.06 6.17 27.63
C THR A 126 16.81 5.88 26.16
N LEU A 127 16.20 4.74 25.87
CA LEU A 127 15.65 4.39 24.57
C LEU A 127 14.23 4.97 24.47
N HIS A 128 14.00 5.71 23.40
CA HIS A 128 12.72 6.30 23.02
C HIS A 128 12.24 5.69 21.70
N ASN A 129 10.96 5.87 21.39
CA ASN A 129 10.37 5.49 20.12
C ASN A 129 9.38 6.56 19.66
N THR A 130 9.28 6.77 18.34
CA THR A 130 8.32 7.71 17.78
C THR A 130 7.92 7.34 16.36
N THR A 131 6.65 7.53 16.02
CA THR A 131 6.15 7.40 14.64
C THR A 131 6.51 8.64 13.82
N ASN A 132 6.44 8.53 12.50
CA ASN A 132 6.61 9.65 11.55
C ASN A 132 5.69 10.87 11.77
N TYR A 133 4.68 10.77 12.66
CA TYR A 133 3.83 11.89 13.11
C TYR A 133 4.10 12.34 14.55
N GLY A 134 5.17 11.88 15.17
CA GLY A 134 5.63 12.32 16.50
C GLY A 134 4.92 11.64 17.67
N LYS A 135 4.18 10.57 17.42
CA LYS A 135 3.48 9.81 18.47
C LYS A 135 4.39 8.70 19.01
N GLU A 136 4.59 8.69 20.33
CA GLU A 136 5.19 7.57 21.06
C GLU A 136 4.19 6.40 21.12
N LEU A 137 4.63 5.20 20.75
CA LEU A 137 3.80 3.98 20.80
C LEU A 137 4.10 3.13 22.04
N TYR A 138 5.36 3.14 22.49
CA TYR A 138 5.82 2.31 23.60
C TYR A 138 6.41 3.17 24.73
N PRO A 139 6.40 2.68 25.99
CA PRO A 139 7.07 3.37 27.08
C PRO A 139 8.58 3.49 26.86
N ASN A 140 9.15 4.63 27.24
CA ASN A 140 10.60 4.84 27.20
C ASN A 140 11.32 3.87 28.16
N ARG A 141 12.38 3.22 27.67
CA ARG A 141 13.16 2.22 28.43
C ARG A 141 14.47 2.80 28.92
N HIS A 142 14.79 2.59 30.19
CA HIS A 142 16.10 2.94 30.73
C HIS A 142 17.14 1.86 30.39
N ILE A 143 18.24 2.27 29.77
CA ILE A 143 19.39 1.41 29.50
C ILE A 143 20.39 1.56 30.65
N ASN A 144 20.87 0.43 31.14
CA ASN A 144 21.78 0.37 32.28
C ASN A 144 23.06 1.20 32.03
N ALA A 145 23.44 2.04 32.99
CA ALA A 145 24.62 2.93 32.89
C ALA A 145 25.96 2.18 32.76
N LYS A 146 25.98 0.85 32.95
CA LYS A 146 27.18 0.01 32.71
C LYS A 146 27.57 -0.07 31.23
N TYR A 147 26.64 0.22 30.30
CA TYR A 147 26.92 0.18 28.88
C TYR A 147 27.44 1.51 28.37
N ARG A 148 28.49 1.44 27.55
CA ARG A 148 28.86 2.52 26.63
C ARG A 148 28.46 2.08 25.23
N ILE A 149 27.34 2.61 24.77
CA ILE A 149 26.72 2.24 23.49
C ILE A 149 27.55 2.79 22.33
N GLN A 150 27.95 1.91 21.44
CA GLN A 150 28.71 2.22 20.23
C GLN A 150 27.78 2.33 19.02
N ASP A 151 26.79 1.44 18.93
CA ASP A 151 25.88 1.37 17.79
C ASP A 151 24.61 0.57 18.15
N ILE A 152 23.53 0.76 17.39
CA ILE A 152 22.25 0.03 17.53
C ILE A 152 21.67 -0.34 16.17
N ASP A 153 20.92 -1.43 16.15
CA ASP A 153 20.13 -1.85 14.98
C ASP A 153 18.85 -2.55 15.45
N ILE A 154 17.83 -2.68 14.59
CA ILE A 154 16.53 -3.26 14.97
C ILE A 154 15.97 -4.18 13.89
N VAL A 155 15.38 -5.29 14.31
CA VAL A 155 14.56 -6.13 13.41
C VAL A 155 13.45 -6.84 14.21
N SER A 156 12.25 -6.90 13.64
CA SER A 156 11.10 -7.61 14.21
C SER A 156 10.84 -7.25 15.69
N GLY A 157 10.82 -5.97 16.02
CA GLY A 157 10.60 -5.44 17.37
C GLY A 157 11.69 -5.74 18.40
N SER A 158 12.83 -6.31 17.96
CA SER A 158 13.98 -6.62 18.81
C SER A 158 15.15 -5.71 18.48
N LEU A 159 15.58 -4.92 19.47
CA LEU A 159 16.71 -4.00 19.31
C LEU A 159 18.01 -4.69 19.69
N TYR A 160 19.02 -4.57 18.85
CA TYR A 160 20.37 -5.07 19.06
C TYR A 160 21.30 -3.90 19.32
N MET A 161 22.21 -4.07 20.26
CA MET A 161 23.07 -3.01 20.76
C MET A 161 24.51 -3.49 20.84
N LEU A 162 25.41 -2.78 20.16
CA LEU A 162 26.85 -2.92 20.34
C LEU A 162 27.31 -2.00 21.47
N ALA A 163 27.92 -2.57 22.51
CA ALA A 163 28.35 -1.79 23.66
C ALA A 163 29.64 -2.30 24.31
N ASP A 164 30.36 -1.37 24.94
CA ASP A 164 31.39 -1.70 25.92
C ASP A 164 30.78 -1.81 27.33
N THR A 165 31.34 -2.72 28.13
CA THR A 165 31.04 -2.88 29.56
C THR A 165 32.33 -2.92 30.38
N THR A 166 32.20 -2.98 31.70
CA THR A 166 33.34 -3.22 32.59
C THR A 166 34.02 -4.58 32.36
N THR A 167 33.32 -5.54 31.74
CA THR A 167 33.78 -6.91 31.53
C THR A 167 34.32 -7.20 30.12
N GLY A 168 34.09 -6.30 29.16
CA GLY A 168 34.52 -6.49 27.77
C GLY A 168 34.22 -5.27 26.90
N SER A 169 34.97 -5.14 25.80
CA SER A 169 34.75 -4.10 24.78
C SER A 169 34.21 -4.75 23.51
N GLY A 170 33.31 -4.05 22.82
CA GLY A 170 32.72 -4.49 21.56
C GLY A 170 31.95 -5.78 21.72
N GLN A 171 30.82 -5.74 22.43
CA GLN A 171 29.94 -6.90 22.64
C GLN A 171 28.51 -6.57 22.21
N LEU A 172 27.86 -7.52 21.56
CA LEU A 172 26.47 -7.43 21.14
C LEU A 172 25.51 -7.93 22.22
N TYR A 173 24.48 -7.13 22.45
CA TYR A 173 23.39 -7.39 23.37
C TYR A 173 22.04 -7.30 22.63
N ARG A 174 21.08 -8.13 23.04
CA ARG A 174 19.67 -8.00 22.65
C ARG A 174 18.90 -7.27 23.74
N LEU A 175 18.14 -6.26 23.34
CA LEU A 175 17.19 -5.54 24.17
C LEU A 175 15.78 -5.83 23.66
N HIS A 176 14.88 -6.13 24.59
CA HIS A 176 13.46 -6.24 24.28
C HIS A 176 12.87 -4.83 24.30
N ALA A 177 12.73 -4.21 23.12
CA ALA A 177 12.33 -2.80 23.01
C ALA A 177 10.99 -2.48 23.71
N LEU A 178 10.12 -3.49 23.85
CA LEU A 178 8.77 -3.38 24.37
C LEU A 178 8.61 -3.67 25.87
N ASP A 179 9.65 -4.19 26.54
CA ASP A 179 9.54 -4.65 27.93
C ASP A 179 10.81 -4.37 28.75
N ASP A 180 10.72 -3.35 29.62
CA ASP A 180 11.72 -2.95 30.63
C ASP A 180 12.06 -4.09 31.62
N SER A 181 11.09 -4.96 31.89
CA SER A 181 11.25 -6.02 32.89
C SER A 181 12.17 -7.15 32.41
N ILE A 182 12.45 -7.22 31.11
CA ILE A 182 13.34 -8.22 30.51
C ILE A 182 14.78 -7.67 30.52
N PRO A 183 15.70 -8.34 31.23
CA PRO A 183 17.09 -7.90 31.33
C PRO A 183 17.76 -7.95 29.95
N ASP A 184 18.70 -7.03 29.71
CA ASP A 184 19.47 -7.04 28.46
C ASP A 184 20.34 -8.31 28.40
N GLU A 185 20.29 -8.98 27.26
CA GLU A 185 20.86 -10.29 27.07
C GLU A 185 22.14 -10.20 26.25
N LEU A 186 23.25 -10.73 26.78
CA LEU A 186 24.47 -10.89 25.99
C LEU A 186 24.25 -11.97 24.92
N LEU A 187 24.47 -11.62 23.65
CA LEU A 187 24.30 -12.56 22.56
C LEU A 187 25.42 -13.62 22.61
N ASN A 188 25.08 -14.85 22.99
CA ASN A 188 26.02 -15.97 23.06
C ASN A 188 25.64 -17.01 22.01
N VAL A 189 26.52 -17.23 21.04
CA VAL A 189 26.37 -18.22 19.97
C VAL A 189 27.58 -19.15 20.01
N ALA A 190 27.35 -20.45 19.89
CA ALA A 190 28.44 -21.42 19.86
C ALA A 190 29.38 -21.14 18.68
N ASP A 191 30.69 -21.32 18.91
CA ASP A 191 31.74 -21.17 17.89
C ASP A 191 31.90 -19.77 17.29
N TRP A 192 31.36 -18.73 17.96
CA TRP A 192 31.53 -17.33 17.62
C TRP A 192 32.12 -16.52 18.79
N GLU A 193 33.09 -15.67 18.50
CA GLU A 193 33.67 -14.73 19.47
C GLU A 193 32.96 -13.38 19.40
N ASN A 194 31.99 -13.17 20.29
CA ASN A 194 31.25 -11.91 20.40
C ASN A 194 32.19 -10.75 20.82
N LYS A 195 33.16 -10.99 21.71
CA LYS A 195 34.04 -9.93 22.21
C LYS A 195 34.97 -9.41 21.12
N GLY A 196 35.04 -8.08 20.99
CA GLY A 196 35.83 -7.44 19.94
C GLY A 196 35.06 -7.23 18.64
N THR A 197 33.74 -7.41 18.64
CA THR A 197 32.86 -6.94 17.57
C THR A 197 32.98 -5.42 17.45
N THR A 198 33.14 -4.92 16.24
CA THR A 198 33.30 -3.48 15.96
C THR A 198 32.26 -2.92 14.99
N ALA A 199 31.57 -3.78 14.26
CA ALA A 199 30.47 -3.41 13.38
C ALA A 199 29.49 -4.58 13.30
N PHE A 200 28.20 -4.27 13.20
CA PHE A 200 27.16 -5.27 13.01
C PHE A 200 26.01 -4.66 12.20
N THR A 201 25.16 -5.52 11.65
CA THR A 201 23.90 -5.13 11.00
C THR A 201 22.93 -6.30 11.06
N VAL A 202 21.63 -6.06 11.03
CA VAL A 202 20.59 -7.08 11.05
C VAL A 202 19.68 -7.01 9.82
N ASP A 203 19.20 -8.17 9.38
CA ASP A 203 18.33 -8.36 8.22
C ASP A 203 17.35 -9.49 8.54
N ASP A 204 16.02 -9.27 8.46
CA ASP A 204 14.93 -10.22 8.78
C ASP A 204 15.15 -11.09 10.05
N TYR A 205 15.94 -12.15 9.92
CA TYR A 205 16.26 -13.13 10.96
C TYR A 205 17.76 -13.42 11.10
N THR A 206 18.61 -12.62 10.47
CA THR A 206 20.07 -12.81 10.43
C THR A 206 20.77 -11.58 10.97
N LEU A 207 21.73 -11.81 11.87
CA LEU A 207 22.67 -10.79 12.34
C LEU A 207 24.04 -11.05 11.73
N TYR A 208 24.61 -10.03 11.10
CA TYR A 208 25.98 -10.05 10.61
C TYR A 208 26.88 -9.28 11.58
N ALA A 209 27.94 -9.91 12.07
CA ALA A 209 28.87 -9.31 13.04
C ALA A 209 30.31 -9.40 12.54
N TYR A 210 31.00 -8.26 12.50
CA TYR A 210 32.41 -8.18 12.17
C TYR A 210 33.26 -7.95 13.43
N ASN A 211 34.26 -8.82 13.63
CA ASN A 211 35.21 -8.75 14.73
C ASN A 211 36.57 -8.27 14.20
N ALA A 212 36.98 -7.04 14.56
CA ALA A 212 38.23 -6.46 14.09
C ALA A 212 39.49 -7.15 14.65
N GLN A 213 39.38 -7.86 15.79
CA GLN A 213 40.53 -8.56 16.38
C GLN A 213 40.85 -9.85 15.63
N THR A 214 39.81 -10.59 15.22
CA THR A 214 39.96 -11.81 14.43
C THR A 214 39.89 -11.55 12.91
N GLN A 215 39.46 -10.35 12.50
CA GLN A 215 39.13 -9.98 11.12
C GLN A 215 38.08 -10.91 10.49
N GLN A 216 37.18 -11.44 11.32
CA GLN A 216 36.15 -12.38 10.89
C GLN A 216 34.78 -11.72 10.79
N LEU A 217 34.02 -12.11 9.77
CA LEU A 217 32.60 -11.82 9.63
C LEU A 217 31.81 -13.10 9.92
N ALA A 218 30.82 -13.00 10.80
CA ALA A 218 29.92 -14.10 11.16
C ALA A 218 28.48 -13.75 10.76
N ALA A 219 27.74 -14.73 10.26
CA ALA A 219 26.31 -14.64 10.01
C ALA A 219 25.56 -15.54 11.00
N ILE A 220 24.65 -14.95 11.77
CA ILE A 220 23.99 -15.58 12.93
C ILE A 220 22.49 -15.59 12.70
N ASN A 221 21.88 -16.76 12.73
CA ASN A 221 20.43 -16.88 12.74
C ASN A 221 19.90 -16.49 14.13
N LEU A 222 19.08 -15.44 14.20
CA LEU A 222 18.56 -14.86 15.42
C LEU A 222 17.44 -15.71 16.07
N GLN A 223 16.71 -16.51 15.29
CA GLN A 223 15.62 -17.34 15.79
C GLN A 223 16.15 -18.50 16.64
N ASN A 224 17.17 -19.20 16.14
CA ASN A 224 17.73 -20.38 16.80
C ASN A 224 19.11 -20.13 17.46
N ARG A 225 19.68 -18.94 17.30
CA ARG A 225 20.97 -18.50 17.86
C ARG A 225 22.12 -19.41 17.47
N THR A 226 22.18 -19.74 16.18
CA THR A 226 23.25 -20.54 15.60
C THR A 226 23.95 -19.78 14.49
N LEU A 227 25.20 -20.14 14.22
CA LEU A 227 25.89 -19.69 13.03
C LEU A 227 25.25 -20.30 11.79
N LEU A 228 24.94 -19.48 10.79
CA LEU A 228 24.52 -19.96 9.47
C LEU A 228 25.65 -20.71 8.76
N ASN A 229 26.88 -20.25 8.99
CA ASN A 229 28.10 -20.83 8.48
C ASN A 229 29.29 -20.49 9.39
N ALA A 230 30.41 -21.18 9.22
CA ALA A 230 31.63 -20.85 9.95
C ALA A 230 32.06 -19.39 9.65
N PRO A 231 32.56 -18.62 10.65
CA PRO A 231 33.00 -17.24 10.43
C PRO A 231 34.10 -17.18 9.36
N ILE A 232 33.97 -16.22 8.45
CA ILE A 232 34.86 -16.06 7.30
C ILE A 232 35.87 -14.95 7.53
N MET A 233 37.05 -15.04 6.91
CA MET A 233 38.04 -13.97 6.95
C MET A 233 37.63 -12.83 6.01
N ALA A 234 37.29 -11.67 6.55
CA ALA A 234 36.82 -10.52 5.78
C ALA A 234 37.91 -9.43 5.57
N GLY A 235 39.04 -9.55 6.28
CA GLY A 235 40.10 -8.53 6.28
C GLY A 235 39.69 -7.30 7.08
N ASN A 236 40.36 -6.16 6.86
CA ASN A 236 40.06 -4.93 7.58
C ASN A 236 38.80 -4.25 7.04
N LEU A 237 37.73 -4.27 7.81
CA LEU A 237 36.49 -3.53 7.55
C LEU A 237 36.34 -2.37 8.53
N SER A 238 35.82 -1.24 8.04
CA SER A 238 35.50 -0.07 8.89
C SER A 238 34.01 0.07 9.16
N ALA A 239 33.15 -0.40 8.26
CA ALA A 239 31.70 -0.44 8.41
C ALA A 239 31.14 -1.60 7.59
N ILE A 240 29.97 -2.09 8.00
CA ILE A 240 29.18 -3.08 7.25
C ILE A 240 27.71 -2.65 7.23
N ALA A 241 26.97 -3.09 6.21
CA ALA A 241 25.52 -2.95 6.10
C ALA A 241 24.94 -4.18 5.38
N THR A 242 23.62 -4.37 5.46
CA THR A 242 22.95 -5.43 4.72
C THR A 242 23.21 -5.24 3.22
N GLY A 243 23.25 -6.35 2.50
CA GLY A 243 23.57 -6.36 1.07
C GLY A 243 22.55 -7.17 0.30
N TYR A 244 23.01 -7.83 -0.75
CA TYR A 244 22.16 -8.56 -1.67
C TYR A 244 22.51 -10.05 -1.71
N GLN A 245 21.58 -10.85 -2.21
CA GLN A 245 21.84 -12.23 -2.57
C GLN A 245 22.28 -12.30 -4.04
N LEU A 246 23.37 -13.02 -4.32
CA LEU A 246 23.87 -13.23 -5.68
C LEU A 246 24.30 -14.69 -5.84
N GLU A 247 23.79 -15.38 -6.86
CA GLU A 247 24.10 -16.78 -7.16
C GLU A 247 23.88 -17.74 -5.96
N GLY A 248 22.84 -17.46 -5.15
CA GLY A 248 22.50 -18.25 -3.96
C GLY A 248 23.37 -17.96 -2.73
N GLU A 249 24.30 -17.01 -2.81
CA GLU A 249 25.12 -16.57 -1.69
C GLU A 249 24.69 -15.18 -1.22
N GLN A 250 24.59 -15.00 0.11
CA GLN A 250 24.30 -13.71 0.71
C GLN A 250 25.58 -12.86 0.79
N TYR A 251 25.51 -11.60 0.39
CA TYR A 251 26.61 -10.65 0.48
C TYR A 251 26.29 -9.56 1.50
N VAL A 252 27.30 -9.21 2.30
CA VAL A 252 27.29 -8.03 3.17
C VAL A 252 28.09 -6.93 2.49
N LEU A 253 27.54 -5.72 2.45
CA LEU A 253 28.25 -4.55 1.94
C LEU A 253 29.20 -4.04 3.02
N ALA A 254 30.42 -3.68 2.63
CA ALA A 254 31.45 -3.27 3.58
C ALA A 254 32.38 -2.19 3.02
N ILE A 255 32.82 -1.28 3.90
CA ILE A 255 33.90 -0.35 3.59
C ILE A 255 35.24 -0.99 3.96
N SER A 256 36.14 -1.08 2.98
CA SER A 256 37.51 -1.54 3.18
C SER A 256 38.46 -0.68 2.36
N GLU A 257 39.44 -0.07 3.02
CA GLU A 257 40.46 0.77 2.37
C GLU A 257 39.89 1.88 1.46
N GLY A 258 38.74 2.47 1.85
CA GLY A 258 38.07 3.52 1.08
C GLY A 258 37.31 3.03 -0.16
N LYS A 259 37.04 1.73 -0.25
CA LYS A 259 36.21 1.12 -1.29
C LYS A 259 34.97 0.48 -0.68
N LEU A 260 33.89 0.48 -1.46
CA LEU A 260 32.71 -0.34 -1.17
C LEU A 260 32.92 -1.73 -1.79
N LEU A 261 32.80 -2.76 -0.95
CA LEU A 261 32.93 -4.16 -1.35
C LEU A 261 31.66 -4.91 -0.98
N ALA A 262 31.29 -5.90 -1.77
CA ALA A 262 30.34 -6.93 -1.35
C ALA A 262 31.14 -8.17 -0.91
N ILE A 263 30.87 -8.68 0.29
CA ILE A 263 31.57 -9.82 0.89
C ILE A 263 30.58 -10.96 1.07
N GLY A 264 30.78 -12.04 0.31
CA GLY A 264 29.96 -13.24 0.39
C GLY A 264 30.12 -13.91 1.74
N THR A 265 29.03 -14.09 2.48
CA THR A 265 29.03 -14.50 3.90
C THR A 265 29.46 -15.94 4.10
N THR A 266 29.35 -16.78 3.07
CA THR A 266 29.70 -18.22 3.11
C THR A 266 31.07 -18.49 2.48
N SER A 267 31.35 -17.92 1.31
CA SER A 267 32.57 -18.16 0.55
C SER A 267 33.72 -17.22 0.94
N GLY A 268 33.41 -16.07 1.54
CA GLY A 268 34.36 -14.98 1.75
C GLY A 268 34.80 -14.28 0.46
N LYS A 269 34.12 -14.54 -0.67
CA LYS A 269 34.40 -13.89 -1.96
C LYS A 269 34.19 -12.38 -1.81
N ARG A 270 35.18 -11.60 -2.25
CA ARG A 270 35.16 -10.13 -2.21
C ARG A 270 34.93 -9.61 -3.62
N LEU A 271 33.81 -8.92 -3.82
CA LEU A 271 33.47 -8.25 -5.07
C LEU A 271 33.72 -6.75 -4.90
N ASP A 272 34.51 -6.17 -5.80
CA ASP A 272 34.65 -4.72 -5.89
C ASP A 272 33.41 -4.20 -6.63
N THR A 273 32.60 -3.36 -5.98
CA THR A 273 31.37 -2.83 -6.59
C THR A 273 31.66 -1.77 -7.65
N GLY A 274 32.92 -1.37 -7.83
CA GLY A 274 33.31 -0.31 -8.76
C GLY A 274 32.97 1.10 -8.26
N VAL A 275 32.30 1.21 -7.10
CA VAL A 275 31.96 2.49 -6.49
C VAL A 275 33.18 3.09 -5.81
N LYS A 276 33.48 4.33 -6.19
CA LYS A 276 34.50 5.14 -5.53
C LYS A 276 33.86 5.95 -4.41
N LEU A 277 34.20 5.61 -3.18
CA LEU A 277 33.67 6.31 -2.01
C LEU A 277 34.34 7.69 -1.81
N PRO A 278 33.61 8.66 -1.23
CA PRO A 278 34.19 9.89 -0.68
C PRO A 278 35.30 9.59 0.34
N ALA A 279 36.27 10.49 0.48
CA ALA A 279 37.44 10.28 1.34
C ALA A 279 37.11 10.25 2.84
N ASP A 280 35.95 10.81 3.21
CA ASP A 280 35.38 10.93 4.54
C ASP A 280 34.33 9.85 4.86
N ALA A 281 34.07 8.92 3.92
CA ALA A 281 33.18 7.78 4.14
C ALA A 281 33.64 6.93 5.35
N ALA A 282 32.73 6.72 6.29
CA ALA A 282 33.01 6.06 7.56
C ALA A 282 31.93 5.06 7.98
N THR A 283 30.67 5.29 7.63
CA THR A 283 29.54 4.43 8.01
C THR A 283 28.79 3.91 6.79
N LEU A 284 28.07 2.81 6.98
CA LEU A 284 27.11 2.28 6.01
C LEU A 284 25.78 2.07 6.72
N ASP A 285 24.70 2.32 5.98
CA ASP A 285 23.34 1.98 6.33
C ASP A 285 22.64 1.50 5.05
N SER A 286 21.63 0.65 5.14
CA SER A 286 20.94 0.13 3.96
C SER A 286 19.46 -0.10 4.21
N ASP A 287 18.67 0.15 3.17
CA ASP A 287 17.28 -0.27 3.07
C ASP A 287 17.14 -1.40 2.03
N SER A 288 15.91 -1.79 1.73
CA SER A 288 15.61 -2.86 0.76
C SER A 288 16.17 -2.63 -0.65
N TYR A 289 16.49 -1.38 -1.04
CA TYR A 289 16.84 -1.01 -2.41
C TYR A 289 18.16 -0.24 -2.52
N SER A 290 18.62 0.39 -1.44
CA SER A 290 19.73 1.33 -1.45
C SER A 290 20.70 1.13 -0.29
N VAL A 291 21.97 1.44 -0.56
CA VAL A 291 23.00 1.60 0.46
C VAL A 291 23.41 3.06 0.56
N HIS A 292 23.48 3.54 1.79
CA HIS A 292 23.81 4.90 2.16
C HIS A 292 25.18 4.92 2.81
N VAL A 293 26.03 5.79 2.33
CA VAL A 293 27.38 5.97 2.85
C VAL A 293 27.38 7.24 3.66
N GLY A 294 27.68 7.11 4.96
CA GLY A 294 27.79 8.24 5.87
C GLY A 294 29.25 8.60 6.16
N ASP A 295 29.48 9.86 6.55
CA ASP A 295 30.76 10.30 7.10
C ASP A 295 30.85 10.02 8.62
N SER A 296 31.99 10.36 9.24
CA SER A 296 32.19 10.16 10.68
C SER A 296 31.28 11.01 11.59
N ALA A 297 30.59 12.00 11.03
CA ALA A 297 29.61 12.83 11.73
C ALA A 297 28.17 12.32 11.55
N GLY A 298 27.96 11.28 10.73
CA GLY A 298 26.65 10.69 10.41
C GLY A 298 25.96 11.31 9.19
N MET A 299 26.66 12.15 8.41
CA MET A 299 26.10 12.78 7.21
C MET A 299 26.14 11.82 6.02
N VAL A 300 25.02 11.66 5.31
CA VAL A 300 24.99 10.92 4.04
C VAL A 300 25.83 11.66 2.99
N VAL A 301 26.89 11.02 2.53
CA VAL A 301 27.81 11.51 1.49
C VAL A 301 27.68 10.74 0.18
N GLY A 302 26.93 9.65 0.16
CA GLY A 302 26.61 8.87 -1.04
C GLY A 302 25.41 7.97 -0.86
N THR A 303 24.71 7.66 -1.95
CA THR A 303 23.59 6.71 -2.00
C THR A 303 23.69 5.94 -3.30
N TYR A 304 23.56 4.62 -3.23
CA TYR A 304 23.76 3.72 -4.34
C TYR A 304 22.69 2.63 -4.33
N ASP A 305 22.13 2.33 -5.49
CA ASP A 305 21.15 1.25 -5.66
C ASP A 305 21.82 -0.11 -5.49
N ILE A 306 21.31 -0.93 -4.57
CA ILE A 306 21.85 -2.26 -4.23
C ILE A 306 21.82 -3.19 -5.45
N THR A 307 20.83 -3.06 -6.32
CA THR A 307 20.70 -3.88 -7.54
C THR A 307 21.78 -3.52 -8.55
N ASP A 308 22.06 -2.23 -8.76
CA ASP A 308 23.18 -1.76 -9.59
C ASP A 308 24.53 -2.27 -9.07
N LEU A 309 24.70 -2.34 -7.74
CA LEU A 309 25.93 -2.84 -7.10
C LEU A 309 26.14 -4.35 -7.27
N SER A 310 25.08 -5.11 -7.55
CA SER A 310 25.15 -6.54 -7.83
C SER A 310 25.68 -6.83 -9.24
N GLY A 311 25.57 -5.87 -10.16
CA GLY A 311 25.91 -6.04 -11.58
C GLY A 311 24.98 -6.99 -12.33
N VAL A 312 23.83 -7.36 -11.74
CA VAL A 312 22.81 -8.21 -12.35
C VAL A 312 21.77 -7.33 -13.05
N GLU A 313 21.55 -7.56 -14.34
CA GLU A 313 20.37 -7.04 -15.03
C GLU A 313 19.17 -7.89 -14.58
N LEU A 314 18.35 -7.35 -13.68
CA LEU A 314 17.16 -8.03 -13.20
C LEU A 314 16.13 -8.14 -14.33
N ARG A 315 15.53 -9.32 -14.46
CA ARG A 315 14.36 -9.50 -15.33
C ARG A 315 13.18 -8.81 -14.66
N GLN A 316 12.35 -8.13 -15.42
CA GLN A 316 11.26 -7.33 -14.86
C GLN A 316 9.93 -8.04 -15.07
N LEU A 317 9.22 -8.29 -13.97
CA LEU A 317 7.82 -8.70 -13.95
C LEU A 317 6.96 -7.45 -13.75
N TYR A 318 6.24 -7.04 -14.77
CA TYR A 318 5.43 -5.84 -14.76
C TYR A 318 4.00 -6.11 -14.28
N ILE A 319 3.62 -5.39 -13.23
CA ILE A 319 2.26 -5.39 -12.69
C ILE A 319 1.62 -4.03 -12.97
N VAL A 320 0.61 -4.01 -13.84
CA VAL A 320 -0.08 -2.79 -14.28
C VAL A 320 -1.32 -2.54 -13.44
N ASP A 321 -1.50 -1.26 -13.04
CA ASP A 321 -2.60 -0.78 -12.20
C ASP A 321 -2.76 -1.59 -10.91
N GLY A 322 -1.62 -1.94 -10.30
CA GLY A 322 -1.58 -2.64 -9.01
C GLY A 322 -2.42 -1.92 -7.95
N PHE A 323 -2.95 -2.65 -6.97
CA PHE A 323 -3.66 -2.06 -5.83
C PHE A 323 -2.68 -1.78 -4.68
N THR A 324 -3.16 -1.17 -3.60
CA THR A 324 -2.39 -0.98 -2.36
C THR A 324 -1.79 -2.31 -1.91
N LYS A 325 -0.48 -2.38 -1.64
CA LYS A 325 0.15 -3.62 -1.15
C LYS A 325 -0.58 -4.14 0.10
N THR A 326 -1.13 -5.35 -0.01
CA THR A 326 -1.80 -6.08 1.07
C THR A 326 -0.81 -7.04 1.72
N VAL A 327 -1.17 -7.62 2.86
CA VAL A 327 -0.34 -8.64 3.52
C VAL A 327 -0.12 -9.86 2.63
N ALA A 328 -1.15 -10.27 1.88
CA ALA A 328 -1.03 -11.35 0.89
C ALA A 328 -0.10 -10.98 -0.27
N TYR A 329 -0.14 -9.72 -0.71
CA TYR A 329 0.75 -9.19 -1.74
C TYR A 329 2.21 -9.18 -1.27
N GLU A 330 2.49 -8.67 -0.08
CA GLU A 330 3.83 -8.68 0.54
C GLU A 330 4.36 -10.10 0.70
N TYR A 331 3.51 -11.05 1.10
CA TYR A 331 3.86 -12.46 1.14
C TYR A 331 4.26 -12.99 -0.25
N ALA A 332 3.50 -12.64 -1.29
CA ALA A 332 3.81 -13.04 -2.66
C ALA A 332 5.13 -12.43 -3.17
N GLU A 333 5.42 -11.16 -2.86
CA GLU A 333 6.70 -10.52 -3.18
C GLU A 333 7.87 -11.21 -2.48
N ALA A 334 7.75 -11.52 -1.19
CA ALA A 334 8.78 -12.25 -0.45
C ALA A 334 9.03 -13.63 -1.06
N LYS A 335 7.97 -14.36 -1.45
CA LYS A 335 8.08 -15.66 -2.10
C LYS A 335 8.64 -15.59 -3.52
N MET A 336 8.37 -14.51 -4.25
CA MET A 336 9.01 -14.21 -5.53
C MET A 336 10.50 -14.01 -5.35
N LYS A 337 10.93 -13.17 -4.40
CA LYS A 337 12.34 -12.90 -4.10
C LYS A 337 13.09 -14.18 -3.70
N GLU A 338 12.45 -15.07 -2.95
CA GLU A 338 13.02 -16.38 -2.56
C GLU A 338 13.24 -17.30 -3.78
N LYS A 339 12.27 -17.40 -4.69
CA LYS A 339 12.32 -18.36 -5.82
C LYS A 339 13.00 -17.81 -7.07
N TYR A 340 12.80 -16.54 -7.36
CA TYR A 340 13.29 -15.81 -8.52
C TYR A 340 14.05 -14.54 -8.07
N PRO A 341 15.22 -14.69 -7.41
CA PRO A 341 16.00 -13.55 -6.92
C PRO A 341 16.56 -12.66 -8.04
N ASP A 342 16.50 -13.14 -9.30
CA ASP A 342 16.85 -12.40 -10.51
C ASP A 342 15.67 -11.62 -11.13
N VAL A 343 14.51 -11.61 -10.48
CA VAL A 343 13.30 -10.95 -10.95
C VAL A 343 12.91 -9.77 -10.06
N GLU A 344 12.79 -8.60 -10.66
CA GLU A 344 12.26 -7.39 -10.05
C GLU A 344 10.77 -7.25 -10.38
N ILE A 345 9.93 -6.96 -9.37
CA ILE A 345 8.53 -6.61 -9.57
C ILE A 345 8.45 -5.12 -9.85
N VAL A 346 7.99 -4.75 -11.04
CA VAL A 346 7.88 -3.36 -11.47
C VAL A 346 6.41 -2.97 -11.56
N HIS A 347 6.01 -2.00 -10.73
CA HIS A 347 4.67 -1.46 -10.77
C HIS A 347 4.55 -0.36 -11.82
N ARG A 348 3.56 -0.49 -12.70
CA ARG A 348 3.21 0.55 -13.67
C ARG A 348 1.82 1.08 -13.37
N TRP A 349 1.77 2.29 -12.82
CA TRP A 349 0.53 3.04 -12.64
C TRP A 349 0.20 3.81 -13.88
N THR A 350 -1.07 3.84 -14.23
CA THR A 350 -1.45 4.43 -15.48
C THR A 350 -2.55 5.47 -15.35
N ASN A 351 -2.42 6.54 -16.13
CA ASN A 351 -3.28 7.71 -16.06
C ASN A 351 -4.32 7.75 -17.21
N GLY A 352 -4.51 6.65 -17.96
CA GLY A 352 -5.38 6.63 -19.15
C GLY A 352 -5.80 5.22 -19.60
N GLU A 353 -7.08 5.11 -19.96
CA GLU A 353 -7.86 3.86 -20.15
C GLU A 353 -7.68 3.16 -21.53
N ILE A 354 -7.08 3.81 -22.53
CA ILE A 354 -7.12 3.36 -23.96
C ILE A 354 -5.89 2.51 -24.37
N ASP A 355 -4.79 2.54 -23.61
CA ASP A 355 -3.49 2.03 -24.09
C ASP A 355 -3.25 0.51 -23.84
N TYR A 356 -3.79 -0.11 -22.78
CA TYR A 356 -3.42 -1.52 -22.45
C TYR A 356 -4.01 -2.59 -23.34
N LYS A 357 -5.24 -2.45 -23.83
CA LYS A 357 -5.82 -3.49 -24.70
C LYS A 357 -4.96 -3.66 -25.95
N THR A 358 -4.54 -2.55 -26.55
CA THR A 358 -3.68 -2.58 -27.73
C THR A 358 -2.31 -3.14 -27.37
N GLU A 359 -1.70 -2.71 -26.27
CA GLU A 359 -0.40 -3.21 -25.79
C GLU A 359 -0.42 -4.72 -25.45
N MET A 360 -1.45 -5.19 -24.75
CA MET A 360 -1.65 -6.61 -24.42
C MET A 360 -1.85 -7.43 -25.69
N MET A 361 -2.70 -6.97 -26.61
CA MET A 361 -2.95 -7.66 -27.88
C MET A 361 -1.76 -7.61 -28.84
N SER A 362 -0.93 -6.56 -28.79
CA SER A 362 0.28 -6.43 -29.61
C SER A 362 1.48 -7.18 -29.03
N GLY A 363 1.40 -7.61 -27.76
CA GLY A 363 2.50 -8.26 -27.05
C GLY A 363 3.64 -7.30 -26.74
N GLU A 364 3.32 -6.01 -26.54
CA GLU A 364 4.29 -5.02 -26.09
C GLU A 364 4.89 -5.41 -24.73
N ALA A 365 6.19 -5.14 -24.58
CA ALA A 365 6.88 -5.38 -23.33
C ALA A 365 6.36 -4.41 -22.25
N GLY A 366 6.32 -4.86 -20.99
CA GLY A 366 5.87 -4.02 -19.87
C GLY A 366 4.46 -4.31 -19.35
N ILE A 367 3.84 -5.43 -19.77
CA ILE A 367 2.56 -5.91 -19.25
C ILE A 367 2.59 -7.43 -19.06
N ASP A 368 2.76 -7.87 -17.83
CA ASP A 368 2.76 -9.30 -17.50
C ASP A 368 1.51 -9.68 -16.69
N ILE A 369 1.24 -8.92 -15.63
CA ILE A 369 0.02 -9.02 -14.82
C ILE A 369 -0.73 -7.69 -14.94
N VAL A 370 -2.04 -7.77 -15.09
CA VAL A 370 -2.91 -6.59 -15.03
C VAL A 370 -3.92 -6.78 -13.91
N CYS A 371 -4.03 -5.78 -13.04
CA CYS A 371 -5.11 -5.67 -12.08
C CYS A 371 -6.16 -4.72 -12.65
N PHE A 372 -7.34 -5.24 -12.99
CA PHE A 372 -8.42 -4.42 -13.53
C PHE A 372 -9.31 -3.92 -12.39
N GLN A 373 -9.46 -2.60 -12.30
CA GLN A 373 -10.62 -2.05 -11.61
C GLN A 373 -11.79 -2.09 -12.59
N ASP A 374 -12.74 -3.00 -12.41
CA ASP A 374 -13.96 -3.12 -13.26
C ASP A 374 -14.81 -1.83 -13.31
N TYR A 375 -14.40 -0.79 -12.57
CA TYR A 375 -15.02 0.52 -12.55
C TYR A 375 -14.67 1.41 -13.75
N THR A 376 -13.56 1.16 -14.44
CA THR A 376 -13.04 2.02 -15.51
C THR A 376 -13.11 1.29 -16.85
N ALA A 377 -13.74 1.95 -17.83
CA ALA A 377 -13.90 1.70 -19.29
C ALA A 377 -13.20 0.53 -20.05
N PHE A 378 -12.94 -0.63 -19.45
CA PHE A 378 -12.27 -1.76 -20.10
C PHE A 378 -13.25 -2.74 -20.74
N ALA A 379 -12.78 -3.40 -21.80
CA ALA A 379 -13.40 -4.61 -22.29
C ALA A 379 -13.49 -5.60 -21.11
N PRO A 380 -14.67 -6.13 -20.80
CA PRO A 380 -14.86 -7.04 -19.68
C PRO A 380 -13.95 -8.25 -19.85
N MET A 381 -13.42 -8.78 -18.76
CA MET A 381 -12.41 -9.85 -18.76
C MET A 381 -12.84 -11.06 -19.60
N ALA A 382 -14.14 -11.36 -19.61
CA ALA A 382 -14.75 -12.35 -20.49
C ALA A 382 -14.39 -12.17 -21.98
N LEU A 383 -14.40 -10.94 -22.51
CA LEU A 383 -14.04 -10.63 -23.90
C LEU A 383 -12.54 -10.78 -24.16
N LEU A 384 -11.70 -10.36 -23.21
CA LEU A 384 -10.25 -10.56 -23.28
C LEU A 384 -9.89 -12.06 -23.28
N LEU A 385 -10.56 -12.84 -22.44
CA LEU A 385 -10.41 -14.30 -22.37
C LEU A 385 -10.88 -14.98 -23.67
N LYS A 386 -12.04 -14.56 -24.20
CA LYS A 386 -12.58 -15.05 -25.48
C LYS A 386 -11.62 -14.80 -26.63
N ASN A 387 -10.98 -13.62 -26.65
CA ASN A 387 -10.02 -13.21 -27.68
C ASN A 387 -8.61 -13.78 -27.48
N GLY A 388 -8.34 -14.49 -26.38
CA GLY A 388 -7.03 -15.04 -26.06
C GLY A 388 -5.98 -13.99 -25.67
N ALA A 389 -6.42 -12.82 -25.21
CA ALA A 389 -5.55 -11.73 -24.73
C ALA A 389 -4.99 -12.01 -23.33
N ILE A 390 -5.72 -12.80 -22.55
CA ILE A 390 -5.36 -13.22 -21.20
C ILE A 390 -5.35 -14.74 -21.11
N LEU A 391 -4.56 -15.26 -20.17
CA LEU A 391 -4.44 -16.69 -19.97
C LEU A 391 -5.72 -17.29 -19.37
N ASP A 392 -5.99 -18.51 -19.79
CA ASP A 392 -6.93 -19.41 -19.15
C ASP A 392 -6.24 -20.13 -18.01
N LEU A 393 -6.77 -20.00 -16.80
CA LEU A 393 -6.21 -20.54 -15.57
C LEU A 393 -7.02 -21.73 -15.04
N THR A 394 -8.06 -22.17 -15.74
CA THR A 394 -8.97 -23.25 -15.27
C THR A 394 -8.24 -24.53 -14.89
N ASP A 395 -7.17 -24.89 -15.61
CA ASP A 395 -6.41 -26.12 -15.39
C ASP A 395 -5.02 -25.87 -14.77
N GLU A 396 -4.72 -24.65 -14.32
CA GLU A 396 -3.40 -24.31 -13.77
C GLU A 396 -3.21 -24.96 -12.38
N PRO A 397 -2.30 -25.94 -12.20
CA PRO A 397 -2.26 -26.74 -10.97
C PRO A 397 -1.99 -25.95 -9.71
N SER A 398 -1.15 -24.90 -9.77
CA SER A 398 -0.82 -24.08 -8.61
C SER A 398 -1.96 -23.18 -8.15
N ILE A 399 -2.92 -22.91 -9.03
CA ILE A 399 -4.12 -22.12 -8.72
C ILE A 399 -5.26 -23.06 -8.28
N THR A 400 -5.54 -24.10 -9.07
CA THR A 400 -6.61 -25.06 -8.75
C THR A 400 -6.39 -25.82 -7.44
N ALA A 401 -5.13 -25.97 -6.99
CA ALA A 401 -4.81 -26.61 -5.72
C ALA A 401 -5.45 -25.94 -4.51
N VAL A 402 -5.66 -24.61 -4.52
CA VAL A 402 -6.22 -23.90 -3.36
C VAL A 402 -7.75 -23.88 -3.33
N HIS A 403 -8.42 -24.28 -4.41
CA HIS A 403 -9.89 -24.15 -4.51
C HIS A 403 -10.64 -24.93 -3.43
N ALA A 404 -10.08 -26.06 -2.99
CA ALA A 404 -10.70 -26.89 -1.97
C ALA A 404 -10.79 -26.17 -0.61
N ASP A 405 -9.86 -25.27 -0.32
CA ASP A 405 -9.73 -24.57 0.96
C ASP A 405 -10.55 -23.27 1.01
N TYR A 406 -10.77 -22.64 -0.15
CA TYR A 406 -11.59 -21.43 -0.29
C TYR A 406 -13.09 -21.73 -0.29
N LEU A 407 -13.90 -20.73 0.07
CA LEU A 407 -15.33 -20.68 -0.24
C LEU A 407 -15.57 -20.83 -1.75
N ASP A 408 -16.79 -21.13 -2.15
CA ASP A 408 -17.12 -21.30 -3.58
C ASP A 408 -17.25 -19.92 -4.26
N VAL A 409 -16.10 -19.30 -4.56
CA VAL A 409 -16.00 -17.89 -4.99
C VAL A 409 -15.32 -17.72 -6.34
N TRP A 410 -14.91 -18.81 -6.99
CA TRP A 410 -14.10 -18.77 -8.21
C TRP A 410 -14.88 -18.34 -9.45
N GLU A 411 -16.22 -18.42 -9.40
CA GLU A 411 -17.10 -17.85 -10.43
C GLU A 411 -16.94 -16.32 -10.53
N LEU A 412 -16.48 -15.64 -9.47
CA LEU A 412 -16.17 -14.19 -9.49
C LEU A 412 -15.06 -13.82 -10.46
N VAL A 413 -14.21 -14.77 -10.83
CA VAL A 413 -13.08 -14.58 -11.75
C VAL A 413 -13.14 -15.52 -12.95
N SER A 414 -14.36 -15.91 -13.32
CA SER A 414 -14.63 -16.85 -14.41
C SER A 414 -15.66 -16.30 -15.42
N ALA A 415 -15.55 -16.75 -16.67
CA ALA A 415 -16.50 -16.46 -17.73
C ALA A 415 -16.57 -17.63 -18.73
N GLY A 416 -17.77 -18.03 -19.14
CA GLY A 416 -17.96 -19.15 -20.07
C GLY A 416 -17.40 -20.48 -19.55
N GLY A 417 -17.42 -20.70 -18.22
CA GLY A 417 -16.83 -21.87 -17.56
C GLY A 417 -15.30 -21.89 -17.52
N ARG A 418 -14.65 -20.74 -17.79
CA ARG A 418 -13.20 -20.61 -17.82
C ARG A 418 -12.74 -19.55 -16.83
N GLN A 419 -11.77 -19.87 -15.99
CA GLN A 419 -11.19 -18.97 -15.01
C GLN A 419 -10.13 -18.11 -15.69
N TYR A 420 -10.26 -16.79 -15.62
CA TYR A 420 -9.35 -15.86 -16.29
C TYR A 420 -8.36 -15.17 -15.35
N GLY A 421 -8.56 -15.29 -14.04
CA GLY A 421 -7.76 -14.58 -13.06
C GLY A 421 -7.85 -15.17 -11.66
N VAL A 422 -7.24 -14.43 -10.75
CA VAL A 422 -7.34 -14.63 -9.30
C VAL A 422 -7.72 -13.29 -8.68
N MET A 423 -8.12 -13.29 -7.41
CA MET A 423 -8.46 -12.05 -6.70
C MET A 423 -7.66 -11.94 -5.41
N ASP A 424 -7.19 -10.75 -5.12
CA ASP A 424 -6.90 -10.39 -3.74
C ASP A 424 -8.23 -10.23 -3.01
N THR A 425 -8.41 -11.02 -1.96
CA THR A 425 -9.64 -11.10 -1.17
C THR A 425 -10.01 -9.76 -0.52
N THR A 426 -9.04 -8.89 -0.26
CA THR A 426 -9.26 -7.54 0.28
C THR A 426 -9.85 -6.57 -0.76
N CYS A 427 -9.75 -6.89 -2.05
CA CYS A 427 -10.22 -6.08 -3.16
C CYS A 427 -11.60 -6.52 -3.69
N ALA A 428 -12.24 -7.48 -3.02
CA ALA A 428 -13.61 -7.86 -3.30
C ALA A 428 -14.59 -7.13 -2.37
N THR A 429 -15.68 -6.62 -2.96
CA THR A 429 -16.69 -5.82 -2.25
C THR A 429 -18.08 -6.40 -2.49
N PRO A 430 -18.48 -7.45 -1.74
CA PRO A 430 -19.83 -7.98 -1.79
C PRO A 430 -20.85 -6.93 -1.32
N THR A 431 -22.09 -7.02 -1.80
CA THR A 431 -23.13 -6.05 -1.44
C THR A 431 -24.12 -6.63 -0.42
N LEU A 432 -24.26 -5.97 0.72
CA LEU A 432 -25.33 -6.20 1.70
C LEU A 432 -26.18 -4.94 1.86
N TRP A 433 -27.40 -5.09 2.35
CA TRP A 433 -28.28 -3.95 2.62
C TRP A 433 -28.40 -3.73 4.12
N GLU A 434 -28.15 -2.51 4.60
CA GLU A 434 -28.41 -2.13 5.99
C GLU A 434 -29.90 -1.76 6.13
N VAL A 435 -30.51 -2.16 7.25
CA VAL A 435 -31.92 -1.89 7.55
C VAL A 435 -32.08 -1.14 8.88
N ASP A 436 -32.95 -0.13 8.91
CA ASP A 436 -33.41 0.47 10.17
C ASP A 436 -34.61 -0.32 10.71
N VAL A 437 -34.33 -1.23 11.64
CA VAL A 437 -35.34 -2.11 12.27
C VAL A 437 -36.45 -1.31 12.95
N LYS A 438 -36.16 -0.13 13.52
CA LYS A 438 -37.17 0.70 14.18
C LYS A 438 -38.14 1.31 13.17
N ILE A 439 -37.65 1.70 11.99
CA ILE A 439 -38.51 2.16 10.90
C ILE A 439 -39.34 0.99 10.37
N ALA A 440 -38.74 -0.19 10.19
CA ALA A 440 -39.45 -1.39 9.75
C ALA A 440 -40.63 -1.72 10.68
N GLU A 441 -40.39 -1.78 11.99
CA GLU A 441 -41.43 -1.99 13.02
C GLU A 441 -42.52 -0.90 12.96
N LYS A 442 -42.12 0.37 12.80
CA LYS A 442 -43.04 1.51 12.75
C LYS A 442 -44.00 1.46 11.57
N ILE A 443 -43.55 0.99 10.40
CA ILE A 443 -44.38 0.87 9.19
C ILE A 443 -45.08 -0.49 9.10
N GLY A 444 -44.81 -1.40 10.04
CA GLY A 444 -45.36 -2.76 10.05
C GLY A 444 -44.75 -3.66 8.96
N TRP A 445 -43.51 -3.42 8.56
CA TRP A 445 -42.78 -4.29 7.65
C TRP A 445 -42.03 -5.36 8.44
N GLU A 446 -42.25 -6.63 8.07
CA GLU A 446 -41.49 -7.75 8.59
C GLU A 446 -40.16 -7.84 7.82
N VAL A 447 -39.05 -7.58 8.53
CA VAL A 447 -37.72 -7.64 7.95
C VAL A 447 -37.41 -9.09 7.53
N PRO A 448 -36.99 -9.33 6.28
CA PRO A 448 -36.69 -10.67 5.81
C PRO A 448 -35.50 -11.26 6.56
N ASP A 449 -35.62 -12.53 6.96
CA ASP A 449 -34.58 -13.27 7.68
C ASP A 449 -33.74 -14.17 6.76
N GLY A 450 -33.93 -14.07 5.44
CA GLY A 450 -33.26 -14.87 4.42
C GLY A 450 -33.47 -14.31 3.02
N VAL A 451 -33.37 -15.17 2.01
CA VAL A 451 -33.56 -14.81 0.59
C VAL A 451 -34.98 -14.25 0.38
N TRP A 452 -35.07 -13.15 -0.37
CA TRP A 452 -36.31 -12.48 -0.74
C TRP A 452 -36.15 -11.88 -2.14
N THR A 453 -37.27 -11.49 -2.75
CA THR A 453 -37.32 -11.17 -4.18
C THR A 453 -37.60 -9.70 -4.46
N TRP A 454 -37.37 -9.29 -5.70
CA TRP A 454 -37.81 -7.98 -6.19
C TRP A 454 -39.33 -7.77 -6.13
N ASN A 455 -40.13 -8.84 -6.19
CA ASN A 455 -41.58 -8.74 -6.00
C ASN A 455 -41.95 -8.40 -4.55
N ASP A 456 -41.19 -8.92 -3.58
CA ASP A 456 -41.35 -8.57 -2.16
C ASP A 456 -40.93 -7.10 -1.93
N PHE A 457 -39.86 -6.65 -2.59
CA PHE A 457 -39.45 -5.26 -2.58
C PHE A 457 -40.50 -4.32 -3.21
N ASP A 458 -41.19 -4.75 -4.27
CA ASP A 458 -42.29 -3.97 -4.87
C ASP A 458 -43.48 -3.80 -3.93
N GLN A 459 -43.79 -4.82 -3.12
CA GLN A 459 -44.78 -4.72 -2.05
C GLN A 459 -44.33 -3.76 -0.94
N LEU A 460 -43.04 -3.77 -0.60
CA LEU A 460 -42.46 -2.81 0.33
C LEU A 460 -42.57 -1.37 -0.19
N ILE A 461 -42.36 -1.14 -1.49
CA ILE A 461 -42.60 0.18 -2.10
C ILE A 461 -44.03 0.64 -1.85
N ASP A 462 -45.03 -0.21 -2.11
CA ASP A 462 -46.45 0.14 -1.92
C ASP A 462 -46.79 0.41 -0.45
N LEU A 463 -46.19 -0.35 0.47
CA LEU A 463 -46.32 -0.12 1.91
C LEU A 463 -45.77 1.26 2.32
N VAL A 464 -44.57 1.61 1.86
CA VAL A 464 -43.95 2.91 2.17
C VAL A 464 -44.73 4.07 1.54
N ILE A 465 -45.23 3.92 0.32
CA ILE A 465 -46.12 4.92 -0.32
C ILE A 465 -47.36 5.14 0.54
N THR A 466 -48.03 4.05 0.96
CA THR A 466 -49.24 4.12 1.79
C THR A 466 -48.96 4.77 3.13
N TYR A 467 -47.83 4.43 3.77
CA TYR A 467 -47.39 5.05 5.01
C TYR A 467 -47.16 6.56 4.86
N ASN A 468 -46.39 6.96 3.84
CA ASN A 468 -46.01 8.34 3.59
C ASN A 468 -47.20 9.26 3.25
N GLN A 469 -48.33 8.72 2.77
CA GLN A 469 -49.56 9.49 2.54
C GLN A 469 -50.17 10.07 3.83
N THR A 470 -49.91 9.45 4.99
CA THR A 470 -50.53 9.84 6.27
C THR A 470 -49.53 10.18 7.36
N ALA A 471 -48.25 9.89 7.16
CA ALA A 471 -47.20 10.14 8.13
C ALA A 471 -46.91 11.64 8.32
N GLU A 472 -46.78 12.07 9.57
CA GLU A 472 -46.30 13.44 9.90
C GLU A 472 -44.87 13.67 9.38
N LYS A 473 -44.06 12.61 9.35
CA LYS A 473 -42.71 12.59 8.80
C LYS A 473 -42.56 11.43 7.83
N PRO A 474 -42.60 11.70 6.51
CA PRO A 474 -42.31 10.71 5.49
C PRO A 474 -40.89 10.15 5.63
N ILE A 475 -40.74 8.89 5.27
CA ILE A 475 -39.45 8.19 5.27
C ILE A 475 -38.94 8.01 3.84
N TRP A 476 -37.61 7.91 3.70
CA TRP A 476 -36.98 7.41 2.47
C TRP A 476 -36.98 5.88 2.50
N LEU A 477 -37.29 5.25 1.37
CA LEU A 477 -37.19 3.79 1.26
C LEU A 477 -35.73 3.36 1.18
N LEU A 478 -34.97 3.97 0.28
CA LEU A 478 -33.64 3.50 -0.11
C LEU A 478 -32.62 4.65 -0.24
N ALA A 479 -31.47 4.49 0.39
CA ALA A 479 -30.26 5.24 0.06
C ALA A 479 -29.32 4.34 -0.78
N ASP A 480 -28.97 4.79 -1.98
CA ASP A 480 -28.13 4.05 -2.94
C ASP A 480 -27.06 4.99 -3.54
N GLU A 481 -25.83 4.48 -3.61
CA GLU A 481 -24.61 5.19 -4.01
C GLU A 481 -24.51 5.43 -5.52
N GLY A 482 -25.24 4.66 -6.34
CA GLY A 482 -25.12 4.69 -7.79
C GLY A 482 -26.42 4.92 -8.53
N LEU A 483 -26.36 5.73 -9.59
CA LEU A 483 -27.22 5.56 -10.74
C LEU A 483 -26.40 4.82 -11.81
N PRO A 484 -26.93 3.76 -12.43
CA PRO A 484 -28.16 3.06 -12.09
C PRO A 484 -28.02 2.28 -10.76
N GLY A 485 -29.15 2.06 -10.07
CA GLY A 485 -29.19 1.40 -8.76
C GLY A 485 -28.90 -0.11 -8.80
N TYR A 486 -28.84 -0.75 -7.63
CA TYR A 486 -28.48 -2.18 -7.47
C TYR A 486 -29.22 -3.14 -8.43
N GLY A 487 -30.52 -2.94 -8.66
CA GLY A 487 -31.31 -3.82 -9.53
C GLY A 487 -30.82 -3.87 -10.99
N PHE A 488 -30.27 -2.78 -11.51
CA PHE A 488 -29.63 -2.78 -12.83
C PHE A 488 -28.32 -3.57 -12.82
N LYS A 489 -27.50 -3.40 -11.78
CA LYS A 489 -26.23 -4.12 -11.64
C LYS A 489 -26.46 -5.64 -11.57
N GLN A 490 -27.48 -6.06 -10.82
CA GLN A 490 -27.85 -7.47 -10.71
C GLN A 490 -28.44 -8.00 -12.01
N PHE A 491 -29.22 -7.19 -12.73
CA PHE A 491 -29.70 -7.57 -14.06
C PHE A 491 -28.52 -7.80 -15.02
N ASP A 492 -27.59 -6.84 -15.12
CA ASP A 492 -26.42 -6.96 -15.98
C ASP A 492 -25.63 -8.22 -15.62
N ALA A 493 -25.36 -8.47 -14.34
CA ALA A 493 -24.57 -9.62 -13.93
C ALA A 493 -25.18 -10.99 -14.28
N ILE A 494 -26.51 -11.07 -14.49
CA ILE A 494 -27.23 -12.32 -14.83
C ILE A 494 -27.48 -12.44 -16.34
N TYR A 495 -27.86 -11.34 -16.98
CA TYR A 495 -28.47 -11.34 -18.32
C TYR A 495 -27.61 -10.69 -19.40
N LEU A 496 -26.44 -10.12 -19.04
CA LEU A 496 -25.41 -9.70 -19.98
C LEU A 496 -24.29 -10.75 -19.97
N ASP A 497 -23.98 -11.28 -21.14
CA ASP A 497 -22.88 -12.23 -21.31
C ASP A 497 -21.96 -11.76 -22.43
N PHE A 498 -20.83 -11.20 -22.03
CA PHE A 498 -19.78 -10.76 -22.95
C PHE A 498 -19.05 -11.91 -23.64
N PHE A 499 -19.02 -13.09 -23.03
CA PHE A 499 -18.38 -14.27 -23.61
C PHE A 499 -19.19 -14.79 -24.80
N SER A 500 -20.51 -14.93 -24.66
CA SER A 500 -21.38 -15.31 -25.78
C SER A 500 -21.76 -14.13 -26.68
N GLY A 501 -21.65 -12.89 -26.19
CA GLY A 501 -22.03 -11.67 -26.92
C GLY A 501 -23.53 -11.43 -26.92
N THR A 502 -24.22 -11.79 -25.82
CA THR A 502 -25.69 -11.69 -25.71
C THR A 502 -26.10 -10.75 -24.58
N SER A 503 -27.25 -10.09 -24.75
CA SER A 503 -27.91 -9.32 -23.71
C SER A 503 -29.44 -9.44 -23.84
N HIS A 504 -30.16 -9.27 -22.74
CA HIS A 504 -31.63 -9.44 -22.67
C HIS A 504 -32.36 -8.23 -22.08
N TYR A 505 -31.91 -7.01 -22.40
CA TYR A 505 -32.54 -5.75 -22.00
C TYR A 505 -33.97 -5.54 -22.54
N ASP A 506 -34.51 -6.43 -23.37
CA ASP A 506 -35.92 -6.43 -23.78
C ASP A 506 -36.82 -7.37 -22.96
N SER A 507 -36.26 -8.02 -21.93
CA SER A 507 -36.97 -8.93 -21.02
C SER A 507 -37.95 -8.24 -20.06
N GLU A 508 -38.92 -9.00 -19.54
CA GLU A 508 -39.84 -8.50 -18.51
C GLU A 508 -39.13 -8.21 -17.19
N GLU A 509 -38.07 -8.95 -16.88
CA GLU A 509 -37.20 -8.74 -15.73
C GLU A 509 -36.57 -7.33 -15.78
N TYR A 510 -36.03 -6.94 -16.93
CA TYR A 510 -35.45 -5.61 -17.12
C TYR A 510 -36.51 -4.51 -17.08
N LEU A 511 -37.66 -4.72 -17.75
CA LEU A 511 -38.80 -3.81 -17.67
C LEU A 511 -39.28 -3.65 -16.22
N GLY A 512 -39.25 -4.71 -15.42
CA GLY A 512 -39.52 -4.68 -13.98
C GLY A 512 -38.58 -3.74 -13.22
N VAL A 513 -37.27 -3.81 -13.49
CA VAL A 513 -36.28 -2.88 -12.90
C VAL A 513 -36.59 -1.43 -13.28
N ILE A 514 -36.87 -1.16 -14.56
CA ILE A 514 -37.16 0.20 -15.05
C ILE A 514 -38.44 0.75 -14.43
N ARG A 515 -39.52 -0.04 -14.40
CA ARG A 515 -40.81 0.34 -13.81
C ARG A 515 -40.68 0.64 -12.32
N ARG A 516 -39.88 -0.15 -11.59
CA ARG A 516 -39.59 0.06 -10.17
C ARG A 516 -38.87 1.37 -9.92
N GLU A 517 -37.86 1.68 -10.73
CA GLU A 517 -37.11 2.93 -10.65
C GLU A 517 -37.99 4.15 -10.94
N GLN A 518 -38.84 4.06 -11.95
CA GLN A 518 -39.84 5.08 -12.25
C GLN A 518 -40.82 5.27 -11.08
N LYS A 519 -41.33 4.17 -10.51
CA LYS A 519 -42.25 4.20 -9.36
C LYS A 519 -41.60 4.86 -8.14
N MET A 520 -40.36 4.50 -7.80
CA MET A 520 -39.63 5.11 -6.69
C MET A 520 -39.39 6.61 -6.91
N ALA A 521 -39.08 7.04 -8.14
CA ALA A 521 -38.87 8.45 -8.47
C ALA A 521 -40.16 9.27 -8.39
N LEU A 522 -41.28 8.75 -8.91
CA LEU A 522 -42.60 9.42 -8.85
C LEU A 522 -43.08 9.68 -7.43
N HIS A 523 -42.64 8.86 -6.47
CA HIS A 523 -43.02 8.95 -5.07
C HIS A 523 -41.91 9.48 -4.15
N ASP A 524 -40.80 9.99 -4.72
CA ASP A 524 -39.66 10.54 -3.98
C ASP A 524 -39.16 9.59 -2.87
N LEU A 525 -38.93 8.32 -3.23
CA LEU A 525 -38.57 7.27 -2.27
C LEU A 525 -37.05 7.02 -2.14
N LYS A 526 -36.24 7.67 -3.00
CA LYS A 526 -34.79 7.51 -3.03
C LYS A 526 -34.07 8.73 -2.51
N LYS A 527 -33.12 8.50 -1.59
CA LYS A 527 -32.25 9.55 -1.07
C LYS A 527 -30.88 9.52 -1.75
N PRO A 528 -30.31 10.67 -2.16
CA PRO A 528 -28.91 10.75 -2.56
C PRO A 528 -28.00 10.30 -1.42
N TYR A 529 -27.09 9.38 -1.73
CA TYR A 529 -26.20 8.77 -0.77
C TYR A 529 -25.06 9.70 -0.33
N ASN A 530 -24.69 9.61 0.95
CA ASN A 530 -23.46 10.21 1.49
C ASN A 530 -22.54 9.07 1.97
N VAL A 531 -21.54 8.73 1.14
CA VAL A 531 -20.47 7.73 1.38
C VAL A 531 -19.79 7.81 2.74
N ARG A 532 -19.84 8.97 3.41
CA ARG A 532 -19.17 9.18 4.71
C ARG A 532 -20.10 8.98 5.91
N ALA A 533 -21.37 8.64 5.71
CA ALA A 533 -22.31 8.46 6.81
C ALA A 533 -22.08 7.11 7.51
N GLU A 534 -21.61 7.15 8.76
CA GLU A 534 -21.31 5.95 9.54
C GLU A 534 -22.56 5.18 10.03
N GLN A 535 -23.76 5.75 9.90
CA GLN A 535 -25.03 5.11 10.29
C GLN A 535 -26.16 5.61 9.38
N LEU A 536 -27.26 4.85 9.32
CA LEU A 536 -28.53 5.36 8.81
C LEU A 536 -28.97 6.61 9.60
N ASP A 537 -29.60 7.57 8.92
CA ASP A 537 -29.95 8.88 9.47
C ASP A 537 -31.22 8.88 10.34
N GLY A 538 -31.77 7.70 10.63
CA GLY A 538 -33.01 7.52 11.38
C GLY A 538 -34.27 7.94 10.62
N ASN A 539 -34.19 8.21 9.31
CA ASN A 539 -35.36 8.49 8.45
C ASN A 539 -35.28 7.78 7.08
N THR A 540 -34.38 6.80 6.95
CA THR A 540 -34.17 5.99 5.75
C THR A 540 -34.27 4.53 6.13
N LEU A 541 -35.15 3.76 5.47
CA LEU A 541 -35.39 2.36 5.83
C LEU A 541 -34.24 1.44 5.42
N LEU A 542 -33.76 1.56 4.18
CA LEU A 542 -32.73 0.69 3.61
C LEU A 542 -31.56 1.50 3.07
N ARG A 543 -30.37 0.92 3.14
CA ARG A 543 -29.18 1.44 2.48
C ARG A 543 -28.41 0.35 1.76
N VAL A 544 -28.17 0.54 0.48
CA VAL A 544 -27.27 -0.31 -0.31
C VAL A 544 -25.84 -0.04 0.15
N GLN A 545 -25.10 -1.09 0.48
CA GLN A 545 -23.73 -0.93 0.97
C GLN A 545 -22.82 -1.97 0.32
N GLY A 546 -21.80 -1.49 -0.41
CA GLY A 546 -20.62 -2.30 -0.68
C GLY A 546 -19.93 -2.57 0.64
N THR A 547 -19.95 -3.82 1.08
CA THR A 547 -19.45 -4.24 2.39
C THR A 547 -18.07 -4.85 2.26
N SER A 548 -17.10 -4.27 2.98
CA SER A 548 -15.89 -5.00 3.40
C SER A 548 -16.13 -5.65 4.75
N GLY A 549 -15.29 -6.61 5.14
CA GLY A 549 -15.36 -7.24 6.47
C GLY A 549 -15.57 -6.19 7.57
N ARG A 550 -14.77 -5.11 7.55
CA ARG A 550 -14.78 -4.05 8.58
C ARG A 550 -16.17 -3.45 8.85
N GLN A 551 -17.01 -3.38 7.82
CA GLN A 551 -18.33 -2.75 7.91
C GLN A 551 -19.40 -3.69 8.46
N VAL A 552 -19.24 -5.00 8.21
CA VAL A 552 -20.12 -6.10 8.62
C VAL A 552 -20.01 -6.36 10.13
N PHE A 553 -18.87 -6.00 10.72
CA PHE A 553 -18.55 -6.21 12.14
C PHE A 553 -18.92 -5.06 13.09
N LYS A 554 -19.56 -3.99 12.58
CA LYS A 554 -20.15 -2.94 13.44
C LYS A 554 -21.55 -3.37 13.91
N ASP A 555 -22.03 -2.79 15.02
CA ASP A 555 -23.40 -2.96 15.54
C ASP A 555 -24.42 -2.36 14.55
N ARG A 556 -24.73 -3.12 13.50
CA ARG A 556 -25.59 -2.78 12.38
C ARG A 556 -26.40 -4.00 11.96
N ASP A 557 -27.64 -3.75 11.59
CA ASP A 557 -28.54 -4.78 11.07
C ASP A 557 -28.42 -4.84 9.54
N PHE A 558 -27.88 -5.95 9.05
CA PHE A 558 -27.81 -6.25 7.62
C PHE A 558 -28.86 -7.29 7.23
N ILE A 559 -29.30 -7.20 5.97
CA ILE A 559 -30.10 -8.19 5.27
C ILE A 559 -29.50 -8.45 3.89
N LEU A 560 -29.88 -9.57 3.28
CA LEU A 560 -29.55 -9.85 1.89
C LEU A 560 -30.23 -8.80 0.98
N PRO A 561 -29.63 -8.41 -0.15
CA PRO A 561 -30.36 -7.73 -1.20
C PRO A 561 -31.50 -8.60 -1.78
N PRO A 562 -32.54 -8.02 -2.38
CA PRO A 562 -33.54 -8.79 -3.12
C PRO A 562 -32.92 -9.40 -4.39
N THR A 563 -33.51 -10.51 -4.84
CA THR A 563 -33.06 -11.29 -6.01
C THR A 563 -34.20 -11.44 -7.04
N PHE A 564 -33.87 -11.83 -8.27
CA PHE A 564 -34.89 -12.13 -9.29
C PHE A 564 -35.52 -13.51 -9.10
N ASP A 565 -34.74 -14.49 -8.65
CA ASP A 565 -35.17 -15.85 -8.37
C ASP A 565 -34.76 -16.23 -6.93
N ALA A 566 -35.73 -16.68 -6.14
CA ALA A 566 -35.48 -17.10 -4.76
C ALA A 566 -34.89 -18.52 -4.66
N ASP A 567 -35.13 -19.37 -5.67
CA ASP A 567 -34.62 -20.73 -5.72
C ASP A 567 -33.17 -20.79 -6.22
N ASP A 568 -32.74 -19.75 -6.96
CA ASP A 568 -31.38 -19.57 -7.46
C ASP A 568 -30.91 -18.11 -7.22
N PRO A 569 -30.63 -17.74 -5.96
CA PRO A 569 -30.28 -16.37 -5.62
C PRO A 569 -28.91 -16.01 -6.18
N VAL A 570 -28.85 -14.87 -6.88
CA VAL A 570 -27.59 -14.34 -7.44
C VAL A 570 -27.33 -12.95 -6.88
N TYR A 571 -26.14 -12.74 -6.32
CA TYR A 571 -25.70 -11.45 -5.79
C TYR A 571 -24.56 -10.85 -6.61
N VAL A 572 -24.48 -9.53 -6.59
CA VAL A 572 -23.41 -8.80 -7.29
C VAL A 572 -22.27 -8.49 -6.31
N THR A 573 -21.07 -8.93 -6.69
CA THR A 573 -19.83 -8.58 -6.02
C THR A 573 -18.92 -7.86 -7.00
N SER A 574 -18.38 -6.71 -6.58
CA SER A 574 -17.28 -6.11 -7.33
C SER A 574 -15.99 -6.80 -6.92
N VAL A 575 -15.18 -7.16 -7.91
CA VAL A 575 -13.85 -7.71 -7.71
C VAL A 575 -12.83 -6.91 -8.52
N MET A 576 -11.57 -7.01 -8.13
CA MET A 576 -10.44 -6.52 -8.92
C MET A 576 -9.58 -7.73 -9.29
N PRO A 577 -9.85 -8.39 -10.43
CA PRO A 577 -9.13 -9.59 -10.79
C PRO A 577 -7.70 -9.23 -11.24
N LEU A 578 -6.73 -10.04 -10.81
CA LEU A 578 -5.40 -10.08 -11.38
C LEU A 578 -5.40 -11.14 -12.49
N VAL A 579 -5.04 -10.71 -13.70
CA VAL A 579 -5.00 -11.57 -14.88
C VAL A 579 -3.62 -11.56 -15.52
N VAL A 580 -3.24 -12.67 -16.13
CA VAL A 580 -1.95 -12.80 -16.83
C VAL A 580 -2.14 -12.51 -18.31
N ASN A 581 -1.35 -11.59 -18.85
CA ASN A 581 -1.30 -11.32 -20.29
C ASN A 581 -0.86 -12.59 -21.03
N ALA A 582 -1.64 -13.04 -22.02
CA ALA A 582 -1.30 -14.25 -22.77
C ALA A 582 0.01 -14.13 -23.57
N ASN A 583 0.45 -12.91 -23.88
CA ASN A 583 1.66 -12.61 -24.63
C ASN A 583 2.89 -12.34 -23.75
N THR A 584 2.79 -12.45 -22.43
CA THR A 584 3.93 -12.24 -21.51
C THR A 584 5.08 -13.22 -21.77
N LYS A 585 6.32 -12.75 -21.58
CA LYS A 585 7.51 -13.60 -21.53
C LYS A 585 7.84 -14.11 -20.12
N MET A 586 7.14 -13.60 -19.10
CA MET A 586 7.33 -13.89 -17.69
C MET A 586 6.19 -14.78 -17.16
N LYS A 587 5.71 -15.71 -17.98
CA LYS A 587 4.49 -16.49 -17.70
C LYS A 587 4.62 -17.31 -16.40
N ASP A 588 5.73 -18.00 -16.22
CA ASP A 588 5.94 -18.88 -15.07
C ASP A 588 6.11 -18.07 -13.77
N GLU A 589 6.76 -16.91 -13.86
CA GLU A 589 6.90 -15.94 -12.78
C GLU A 589 5.55 -15.32 -12.41
N ALA A 590 4.75 -14.90 -13.40
CA ALA A 590 3.45 -14.32 -13.19
C ALA A 590 2.48 -15.31 -12.53
N ILE A 591 2.40 -16.55 -13.03
CA ILE A 591 1.57 -17.60 -12.43
C ILE A 591 2.03 -17.92 -11.02
N TYR A 592 3.34 -17.98 -10.78
CA TYR A 592 3.87 -18.23 -9.44
C TYR A 592 3.51 -17.10 -8.47
N PHE A 593 3.67 -15.84 -8.87
CA PHE A 593 3.25 -14.68 -8.07
C PHE A 593 1.77 -14.78 -7.70
N LEU A 594 0.88 -15.02 -8.67
CA LEU A 594 -0.55 -15.18 -8.43
C LEU A 594 -0.85 -16.37 -7.50
N SER A 595 -0.14 -17.49 -7.65
CA SER A 595 -0.32 -18.66 -6.77
C SER A 595 0.11 -18.40 -5.33
N CYS A 596 1.17 -17.60 -5.13
CA CYS A 596 1.57 -17.19 -3.79
C CYS A 596 0.56 -16.22 -3.17
N LEU A 597 0.03 -15.29 -3.97
CA LEU A 597 -0.97 -14.31 -3.55
C LEU A 597 -2.24 -14.98 -2.99
N ILE A 598 -2.72 -16.05 -3.62
CA ILE A 598 -3.92 -16.80 -3.19
C ILE A 598 -3.63 -18.05 -2.36
N SER A 599 -2.39 -18.23 -1.91
CA SER A 599 -2.05 -19.38 -1.08
C SER A 599 -2.79 -19.34 0.26
N VAL A 600 -3.07 -20.52 0.84
CA VAL A 600 -3.68 -20.61 2.17
C VAL A 600 -2.81 -19.88 3.20
N GLU A 601 -1.48 -19.95 3.05
CA GLU A 601 -0.53 -19.23 3.88
C GLU A 601 -0.70 -17.71 3.76
N ALA A 602 -0.77 -17.16 2.54
CA ALA A 602 -0.98 -15.73 2.32
C ALA A 602 -2.32 -15.26 2.90
N GLU A 603 -3.40 -15.98 2.60
CA GLU A 603 -4.74 -15.64 3.08
C GLU A 603 -4.87 -15.80 4.61
N SER A 604 -4.14 -16.75 5.22
CA SER A 604 -4.11 -16.92 6.67
C SER A 604 -3.53 -15.72 7.43
N LEU A 605 -2.74 -14.89 6.75
CA LEU A 605 -2.17 -13.67 7.30
C LEU A 605 -3.13 -12.48 7.20
N ASN A 606 -4.16 -12.57 6.36
CA ASN A 606 -5.21 -11.57 6.31
C ASN A 606 -6.04 -11.61 7.59
N ASN A 607 -6.55 -10.45 7.99
CA ASN A 607 -7.47 -10.38 9.11
C ASN A 607 -8.91 -10.52 8.57
N PRO A 608 -9.65 -11.58 8.93
CA PRO A 608 -11.00 -11.79 8.44
C PRO A 608 -11.96 -10.68 8.88
N TYR A 609 -11.60 -9.89 9.91
CA TYR A 609 -12.33 -8.68 10.26
C TYR A 609 -12.26 -7.57 9.21
N TYR A 610 -11.21 -7.52 8.38
CA TYR A 610 -11.04 -6.47 7.38
C TYR A 610 -11.45 -6.96 5.98
N SER A 611 -10.97 -8.14 5.58
CA SER A 611 -11.22 -8.72 4.26
C SER A 611 -12.49 -9.58 4.18
N GLY A 612 -13.05 -10.01 5.31
CA GLY A 612 -14.07 -11.06 5.34
C GLY A 612 -13.44 -12.46 5.47
N GLN A 613 -14.27 -13.48 5.68
CA GLN A 613 -13.84 -14.87 5.69
C GLN A 613 -13.89 -15.44 4.26
N TRP A 614 -12.76 -15.90 3.75
CA TRP A 614 -12.62 -16.49 2.41
C TRP A 614 -12.22 -17.95 2.43
N LEU A 615 -11.50 -18.38 3.48
CA LEU A 615 -11.22 -19.79 3.74
C LEU A 615 -12.42 -20.47 4.41
N LYS A 616 -12.70 -21.71 4.02
CA LYS A 616 -13.75 -22.54 4.63
C LYS A 616 -13.49 -22.81 6.12
N ASP A 617 -12.21 -22.92 6.51
CA ASP A 617 -11.77 -23.13 7.88
C ASP A 617 -11.28 -21.81 8.51
N GLU A 618 -12.13 -21.19 9.34
CA GLU A 618 -11.80 -19.94 10.05
C GLU A 618 -10.60 -20.10 11.00
N SER A 619 -10.28 -21.33 11.43
CA SER A 619 -9.17 -21.59 12.37
C SER A 619 -7.79 -21.44 11.74
N LEU A 620 -7.71 -21.36 10.41
CA LEU A 620 -6.46 -21.15 9.69
C LEU A 620 -5.95 -19.71 9.81
N TYR A 621 -6.82 -18.73 10.05
CA TYR A 621 -6.42 -17.34 10.18
C TYR A 621 -5.52 -17.13 11.42
N THR A 622 -4.31 -16.64 11.18
CA THR A 622 -3.26 -16.43 12.19
C THR A 622 -3.15 -15.00 12.68
N ALA A 623 -3.69 -14.04 11.90
CA ALA A 623 -3.74 -12.64 12.29
C ALA A 623 -4.57 -12.48 13.56
N GLN A 624 -3.89 -12.32 14.71
CA GLN A 624 -4.56 -11.92 15.93
C GLN A 624 -5.13 -10.52 15.69
N VAL A 625 -6.46 -10.40 15.82
CA VAL A 625 -7.10 -9.09 15.78
C VAL A 625 -6.49 -8.26 16.90
N ASP A 626 -5.83 -7.15 16.55
CA ASP A 626 -5.24 -6.26 17.53
C ASP A 626 -6.30 -5.94 18.60
N PRO A 627 -6.06 -6.28 19.88
CA PRO A 627 -6.99 -5.98 20.97
C PRO A 627 -7.35 -4.49 21.06
N PHE A 628 -6.49 -3.59 20.58
CA PHE A 628 -6.74 -2.16 20.47
C PHE A 628 -7.76 -1.84 19.36
N ILE A 629 -7.67 -2.51 18.21
CA ILE A 629 -8.65 -2.39 17.11
C ILE A 629 -10.02 -2.94 17.54
N LEU A 630 -10.06 -4.12 18.16
CA LEU A 630 -11.28 -4.69 18.75
C LEU A 630 -11.95 -3.74 19.75
N LYS A 631 -11.14 -2.98 20.50
CA LYS A 631 -11.59 -2.02 21.50
C LYS A 631 -12.03 -0.68 20.90
N MET A 632 -11.44 -0.23 19.79
CA MET A 632 -11.84 0.99 19.10
C MET A 632 -13.06 0.82 18.21
N GLU A 633 -13.24 -0.34 17.58
CA GLU A 633 -14.31 -0.57 16.60
C GLU A 633 -15.61 -1.17 17.19
N GLY A 634 -15.63 -1.40 18.50
CA GLY A 634 -16.75 -2.05 19.19
C GLY A 634 -16.58 -3.56 19.18
N ALA A 635 -16.64 -4.17 20.35
CA ALA A 635 -16.40 -5.60 20.50
C ALA A 635 -17.54 -6.43 19.91
N GLY A 636 -17.18 -7.41 19.06
CA GLY A 636 -18.03 -8.55 18.69
C GLY A 636 -18.58 -8.47 17.27
N ALA A 637 -18.08 -9.35 16.40
CA ALA A 637 -18.73 -9.62 15.14
C ALA A 637 -20.15 -10.15 15.36
N SER A 638 -21.14 -9.62 14.65
CA SER A 638 -22.43 -10.29 14.54
C SER A 638 -22.23 -11.58 13.72
N GLU A 639 -22.34 -12.74 14.38
CA GLU A 639 -22.25 -14.05 13.70
C GLU A 639 -23.28 -14.16 12.56
N ARG A 640 -24.47 -13.56 12.74
CA ARG A 640 -25.47 -13.44 11.67
C ARG A 640 -24.91 -12.67 10.47
N ASN A 641 -24.24 -11.55 10.68
CA ASN A 641 -23.69 -10.76 9.59
C ASN A 641 -22.53 -11.50 8.87
N LYS A 642 -21.74 -12.30 9.60
CA LYS A 642 -20.74 -13.21 9.00
C LYS A 642 -21.40 -14.24 8.09
N GLU A 643 -22.46 -14.89 8.57
CA GLU A 643 -23.23 -15.87 7.81
C GLU A 643 -23.83 -15.26 6.54
N LEU A 644 -24.39 -14.04 6.64
CA LEU A 644 -24.89 -13.30 5.48
C LEU A 644 -23.80 -12.99 4.46
N LEU A 645 -22.63 -12.51 4.91
CA LEU A 645 -21.50 -12.21 4.04
C LEU A 645 -21.02 -13.46 3.30
N ARG A 646 -20.86 -14.57 4.02
CA ARG A 646 -20.48 -15.86 3.44
C ARG A 646 -21.52 -16.32 2.41
N PHE A 647 -22.80 -16.24 2.75
CA PHE A 647 -23.88 -16.62 1.85
C PHE A 647 -23.85 -15.79 0.56
N VAL A 648 -23.67 -14.47 0.66
CA VAL A 648 -23.53 -13.59 -0.51
C VAL A 648 -22.34 -14.00 -1.35
N LEU A 649 -21.15 -14.23 -0.76
CA LEU A 649 -19.95 -14.61 -1.50
C LEU A 649 -20.12 -15.92 -2.27
N GLU A 650 -20.70 -16.95 -1.64
CA GLU A 650 -20.96 -18.27 -2.25
C GLU A 650 -22.01 -18.21 -3.39
N HIS A 651 -22.81 -17.15 -3.46
CA HIS A 651 -23.86 -16.94 -4.47
C HIS A 651 -23.61 -15.69 -5.32
N SER A 652 -22.37 -15.20 -5.34
CA SER A 652 -22.04 -13.98 -6.07
C SER A 652 -21.48 -14.26 -7.45
N VAL A 653 -21.86 -13.38 -8.38
CA VAL A 653 -21.27 -13.25 -9.71
C VAL A 653 -20.54 -11.90 -9.80
N PRO A 654 -19.55 -11.77 -10.71
CA PRO A 654 -18.86 -10.50 -10.86
C PRO A 654 -19.80 -9.43 -11.40
N MET A 655 -19.63 -8.19 -10.94
CA MET A 655 -20.33 -7.05 -11.52
C MET A 655 -19.94 -6.89 -12.99
N GLN A 656 -20.94 -6.88 -13.88
CA GLN A 656 -20.75 -6.64 -15.31
C GLN A 656 -21.51 -5.39 -15.75
N ARG A 657 -21.01 -4.70 -16.78
CA ARG A 657 -21.73 -3.62 -17.47
C ARG A 657 -21.07 -3.25 -18.78
N ILE A 658 -21.85 -2.77 -19.74
CA ILE A 658 -21.34 -2.04 -20.91
C ILE A 658 -21.24 -0.56 -20.53
N ILE A 659 -20.03 0.01 -20.48
CA ILE A 659 -19.82 1.37 -19.94
C ILE A 659 -20.58 2.43 -20.73
N GLU A 660 -20.66 2.31 -22.06
CA GLU A 660 -21.37 3.22 -22.93
C GLU A 660 -22.89 3.15 -22.69
N VAL A 661 -23.41 1.95 -22.47
CA VAL A 661 -24.82 1.72 -22.10
C VAL A 661 -25.09 2.34 -20.73
N TRP A 662 -24.22 2.09 -19.75
CA TRP A 662 -24.32 2.69 -18.42
C TRP A 662 -24.31 4.22 -18.49
N GLN A 663 -23.42 4.82 -19.29
CA GLN A 663 -23.34 6.28 -19.45
C GLN A 663 -24.62 6.88 -20.03
N ILE A 664 -25.21 6.29 -21.06
CA ILE A 664 -26.46 6.77 -21.64
C ILE A 664 -27.64 6.56 -20.68
N GLN A 665 -27.68 5.44 -19.96
CA GLN A 665 -28.69 5.20 -18.94
C GLN A 665 -28.70 6.28 -17.86
N VAL A 666 -27.53 6.64 -17.34
CA VAL A 666 -27.39 7.63 -16.25
C VAL A 666 -27.62 9.05 -16.71
N ARG A 667 -27.04 9.44 -17.85
CA ARG A 667 -27.01 10.84 -18.29
C ARG A 667 -28.28 11.25 -19.03
N GLU A 668 -28.94 10.32 -19.71
CA GLU A 668 -30.02 10.63 -20.64
C GLU A 668 -31.31 9.87 -20.29
N LEU A 669 -31.25 8.54 -20.22
CA LEU A 669 -32.48 7.74 -20.18
C LEU A 669 -33.19 7.76 -18.82
N LEU A 670 -32.45 7.66 -17.70
CA LEU A 670 -33.05 7.71 -16.36
C LEU A 670 -33.71 9.08 -16.10
N PRO A 671 -33.07 10.22 -16.37
CA PRO A 671 -33.73 11.52 -16.29
C PRO A 671 -35.00 11.61 -17.16
N ALA A 672 -34.95 11.15 -18.42
CA ALA A 672 -36.09 11.18 -19.32
C ALA A 672 -37.24 10.28 -18.84
N LEU A 673 -36.94 9.09 -18.33
CA LEU A 673 -37.92 8.17 -17.73
C LEU A 673 -38.61 8.78 -16.51
N GLN A 674 -37.82 9.42 -15.64
CA GLN A 674 -38.31 10.10 -14.42
C GLN A 674 -39.16 11.32 -14.76
N ALA A 675 -38.85 12.03 -15.85
CA ALA A 675 -39.66 13.12 -16.37
C ALA A 675 -40.92 12.65 -17.12
N GLY A 676 -41.05 11.34 -17.38
CA GLY A 676 -42.15 10.76 -18.17
C GLY A 676 -42.06 11.06 -19.67
N GLU A 677 -40.87 11.42 -20.16
CA GLU A 677 -40.62 11.75 -21.57
C GLU A 677 -40.47 10.50 -22.44
N ILE A 678 -40.10 9.37 -21.84
CA ILE A 678 -40.03 8.06 -22.48
C ILE A 678 -40.74 6.99 -21.63
N THR A 679 -41.27 5.96 -22.27
CA THR A 679 -41.84 4.80 -21.55
C THR A 679 -40.74 3.80 -21.14
N PRO A 680 -41.01 2.90 -20.17
CA PRO A 680 -40.12 1.80 -19.84
C PRO A 680 -39.73 0.94 -21.05
N GLU A 681 -40.66 0.69 -21.97
CA GLU A 681 -40.44 -0.08 -23.19
C GLU A 681 -39.53 0.66 -24.18
N GLU A 682 -39.68 1.98 -24.31
CA GLU A 682 -38.79 2.81 -25.12
C GLU A 682 -37.37 2.85 -24.53
N TYR A 683 -37.26 2.97 -23.21
CA TYR A 683 -35.99 2.87 -22.48
C TYR A 683 -35.30 1.53 -22.79
N ALA A 684 -36.00 0.42 -22.56
CA ALA A 684 -35.49 -0.93 -22.78
C ALA A 684 -35.02 -1.15 -24.23
N ALA A 685 -35.81 -0.71 -25.21
CA ALA A 685 -35.48 -0.85 -26.62
C ALA A 685 -34.23 -0.03 -27.04
N ILE A 686 -34.00 1.14 -26.44
CA ILE A 686 -32.80 1.94 -26.69
C ILE A 686 -31.56 1.22 -26.12
N VAL A 687 -31.67 0.73 -24.88
CA VAL A 687 -30.58 0.00 -24.20
C VAL A 687 -30.24 -1.27 -24.96
N GLN A 688 -31.22 -2.11 -25.31
CA GLN A 688 -31.01 -3.35 -26.08
C GLN A 688 -30.29 -3.06 -27.40
N ARG A 689 -30.76 -2.06 -28.16
CA ARG A 689 -30.14 -1.71 -29.45
C ARG A 689 -28.68 -1.29 -29.29
N GLN A 690 -28.38 -0.52 -28.25
CA GLN A 690 -27.01 -0.06 -27.98
C GLN A 690 -26.12 -1.23 -27.55
N ALA A 691 -26.63 -2.13 -26.71
CA ALA A 691 -25.93 -3.33 -26.30
C ALA A 691 -25.65 -4.27 -27.49
N ASP A 692 -26.64 -4.54 -28.33
CA ASP A 692 -26.49 -5.37 -29.55
C ASP A 692 -25.43 -4.81 -30.50
N MET A 693 -25.37 -3.49 -30.63
CA MET A 693 -24.36 -2.83 -31.46
C MET A 693 -22.95 -3.05 -30.91
N ILE A 694 -22.76 -2.91 -29.59
CA ILE A 694 -21.45 -3.02 -28.94
C ILE A 694 -20.98 -4.47 -28.84
N LEU A 695 -21.88 -5.41 -28.51
CA LEU A 695 -21.57 -6.84 -28.39
C LEU A 695 -21.36 -7.52 -29.75
N GLY A 696 -21.87 -6.91 -30.83
CA GLY A 696 -21.74 -7.41 -32.21
C GLY A 696 -20.45 -6.98 -32.92
N GLU A 697 -19.66 -6.06 -32.35
CA GLU A 697 -18.33 -5.66 -32.82
C GLU A 697 -17.24 -6.62 -32.33
#